data_AF-A0A4Q4CY38-F1
#
_entry.id   AF-A0A4Q4CY38-F1
#
_cell.length_a   1.000
_cell.length_b   1.000
_cell.length_c   1.000
_cell.angle_alpha   90.00
_cell.angle_beta   90.00
_cell.angle_gamma   90.00
#
_symmetry.space_group_name_H-M   'P 1'
#
loop_
_entity.id
_entity.type
_entity.pdbx_description
1 polymer ?
#
loop_
_entity_poly.entity_id
_entity_poly.type
_entity_poly.pdbx_seq_one_letter_code
_entity_poly.pdbx_strand_id
1 'polypeptide(L)'
;MEEPSQPGQAIASGAATGINLSPPLLVSLFGPMRAVSSGRELRIRSRKARALLGYLLLSESGEESRERLVGLLWSEASEEKARASLRQVVHELREALEAIGCSALRAGRLNVALDLAAVVPDARDVLRAAERGISHPLLFTTQRLSEALLQGLDDLDPAFRGWLMVTRQGYHDRLIRALESAMRQESQPRSIRLRLAEAILKLDPTHEEACRGVMRGNAESGDAIAALRTYDQLWRLLEDDYDTEPSAPTQALVADIKLGRIGPIATGLADAPSPGAAANAPAAAMLNEALVPVPVPRMAGTPARIALLVEPFAMNGVAPEQLHLAQGFRHDLIACLVRFREWFVVDGPMMPPAAETANRVSARYRISATTYQVGERISMVLTLAEQDSGIFVWSERMELRLDGWFEAHRDIVRRIAIALNLQISSARLQRLSVEADVSLESYDRWLRATAMIRSFSPQNWARAGQLFRECIEHNPAFSSAYSGLAQMENSVHIIHPGERRSRDREKRAVELARRAVHLDPTDSRAQLTLGWSLAMSNQHAQAEVPMRLACELNPNDSWTLISTALFHSFSGNHDQAAGLAAQSLEMTLMPSLTHWGYQVTIAYLRGDDAATLEACDRAQDVIRTLPAWRAAALARLGRTEEAAQSAERFLRGVRASWFAETGPGEEDMVRWLLHLYPIRRAEEWTRLRDGIAAAGLPTAGARHNDW
;
A
#
# COMPACT_ATOMS: atom_id res chain seq x y z
N MET A 1 4.76 -70.66 64.05
CA MET A 1 4.94 -70.92 62.61
C MET A 1 3.91 -70.10 61.86
N GLU A 2 4.23 -69.05 61.13
CA GLU A 2 5.43 -68.23 60.94
C GLU A 2 4.87 -66.98 60.24
N GLU A 3 4.84 -65.88 60.99
CA GLU A 3 5.21 -64.48 60.69
C GLU A 3 5.41 -63.94 59.23
N PRO A 4 5.55 -62.60 59.01
CA PRO A 4 4.56 -61.72 58.36
C PRO A 4 5.16 -60.90 57.17
N SER A 5 4.44 -59.84 56.69
CA SER A 5 4.99 -58.50 56.37
C SER A 5 4.01 -57.57 55.59
N GLN A 6 3.64 -56.44 56.21
CA GLN A 6 3.45 -55.11 55.55
C GLN A 6 4.78 -54.31 55.75
N PRO A 7 5.07 -53.09 55.18
CA PRO A 7 4.18 -52.02 54.65
C PRO A 7 4.73 -51.20 53.43
N GLY A 8 4.04 -50.11 53.01
CA GLY A 8 4.70 -48.98 52.32
C GLY A 8 3.84 -48.13 51.36
N GLN A 9 3.42 -46.94 51.82
CA GLN A 9 2.78 -45.87 51.05
C GLN A 9 3.73 -45.21 50.03
N ALA A 10 3.19 -44.72 48.90
CA ALA A 10 3.63 -43.46 48.29
C ALA A 10 2.50 -42.84 47.44
N ILE A 11 2.04 -41.69 47.90
CA ILE A 11 1.15 -40.76 47.21
C ILE A 11 1.94 -40.09 46.07
N ALA A 12 1.42 -40.13 44.85
CA ALA A 12 1.80 -39.17 43.81
C ALA A 12 0.54 -38.77 43.04
N SER A 13 -0.08 -37.68 43.50
CA SER A 13 -1.02 -36.88 42.73
C SER A 13 -0.29 -36.25 41.55
N GLY A 14 -0.22 -36.97 40.43
CA GLY A 14 0.13 -36.39 39.14
C GLY A 14 -1.11 -35.78 38.52
N ALA A 15 -1.31 -34.47 38.73
CA ALA A 15 -2.28 -33.70 37.97
C ALA A 15 -1.97 -33.88 36.47
N ALA A 16 -2.80 -34.66 35.79
CA ALA A 16 -2.84 -34.70 34.35
C ALA A 16 -3.33 -33.33 33.87
N THR A 17 -2.42 -32.41 33.60
CA THR A 17 -2.64 -31.27 32.71
C THR A 17 -2.88 -31.83 31.31
N GLY A 18 -4.09 -32.34 31.10
CA GLY A 18 -4.61 -32.59 29.77
C GLY A 18 -4.64 -31.25 29.03
N ILE A 19 -3.66 -31.04 28.15
CA ILE A 19 -3.77 -30.01 27.12
C ILE A 19 -4.93 -30.50 26.24
N ASN A 20 -6.10 -29.94 26.48
CA ASN A 20 -7.30 -30.19 25.68
C ASN A 20 -7.08 -29.49 24.33
N LEU A 21 -6.30 -30.13 23.45
CA LEU A 21 -6.07 -29.63 22.08
C LEU A 21 -7.35 -29.91 21.29
N SER A 22 -8.31 -28.99 21.37
CA SER A 22 -9.42 -28.96 20.42
C SER A 22 -8.83 -29.01 19.00
N PRO A 23 -9.31 -29.92 18.12
CA PRO A 23 -8.75 -30.05 16.78
C PRO A 23 -8.91 -28.74 15.99
N PRO A 24 -7.88 -28.32 15.23
CA PRO A 24 -7.87 -27.03 14.57
C PRO A 24 -9.00 -26.92 13.56
N LEU A 25 -9.56 -25.72 13.42
CA LEU A 25 -10.55 -25.41 12.38
C LEU A 25 -9.82 -25.33 11.04
N LEU A 26 -10.09 -26.27 10.13
CA LEU A 26 -9.57 -26.23 8.77
C LEU A 26 -10.47 -25.34 7.92
N VAL A 27 -9.91 -24.32 7.29
CA VAL A 27 -10.68 -23.37 6.47
C VAL A 27 -10.16 -23.37 5.05
N SER A 28 -11.06 -23.63 4.10
CA SER A 28 -10.78 -23.43 2.68
C SER A 28 -11.24 -22.05 2.24
N LEU A 29 -10.29 -21.27 1.72
CA LEU A 29 -10.48 -19.91 1.21
C LEU A 29 -10.38 -19.87 -0.32
N PHE A 30 -9.81 -20.87 -0.99
CA PHE A 30 -9.79 -20.94 -2.46
C PHE A 30 -11.05 -21.59 -3.00
N GLY A 31 -11.91 -20.78 -3.61
CA GLY A 31 -13.26 -21.12 -4.02
C GLY A 31 -14.30 -20.61 -3.02
N PRO A 32 -15.51 -21.18 -3.03
CA PRO A 32 -16.52 -20.88 -2.02
C PRO A 32 -15.99 -21.24 -0.62
N MET A 33 -15.96 -20.25 0.27
CA MET A 33 -15.42 -20.44 1.62
C MET A 33 -16.13 -21.58 2.37
N ARG A 34 -15.35 -22.53 2.88
CA ARG A 34 -15.79 -23.67 3.70
C ARG A 34 -14.91 -23.81 4.93
N ALA A 35 -15.46 -24.23 6.05
CA ALA A 35 -14.67 -24.53 7.24
C ALA A 35 -15.17 -25.79 7.92
N VAL A 36 -14.25 -26.64 8.39
CA VAL A 36 -14.54 -27.94 8.99
C VAL A 36 -13.68 -28.13 10.23
N SER A 37 -14.29 -28.56 11.34
CA SER A 37 -13.57 -29.03 12.54
C SER A 37 -14.17 -30.35 13.01
N SER A 38 -13.33 -31.33 13.35
CA SER A 38 -13.79 -32.66 13.81
C SER A 38 -14.79 -33.35 12.88
N GLY A 39 -14.70 -33.12 11.56
CA GLY A 39 -15.66 -33.64 10.59
C GLY A 39 -17.03 -32.93 10.55
N ARG A 40 -17.22 -31.85 11.33
CA ARG A 40 -18.41 -30.99 11.30
C ARG A 40 -18.13 -29.72 10.50
N GLU A 41 -19.00 -29.41 9.55
CA GLU A 41 -18.92 -28.20 8.73
C GLU A 41 -19.49 -26.99 9.49
N LEU A 42 -18.74 -25.88 9.46
CA LEU A 42 -19.16 -24.58 9.98
C LEU A 42 -20.21 -23.96 9.04
N ARG A 43 -21.46 -23.89 9.49
CA ARG A 43 -22.56 -23.32 8.70
C ARG A 43 -22.76 -21.85 9.04
N ILE A 44 -22.26 -20.98 8.18
CA ILE A 44 -22.47 -19.52 8.25
C ILE A 44 -23.52 -19.13 7.20
N ARG A 45 -24.62 -18.49 7.62
CA ARG A 45 -25.74 -18.13 6.73
C ARG A 45 -25.41 -16.86 5.95
N SER A 46 -24.91 -15.84 6.65
CA SER A 46 -24.63 -14.53 6.07
C SER A 46 -23.36 -14.54 5.22
N ARG A 47 -23.45 -13.93 4.03
CA ARG A 47 -22.27 -13.66 3.19
C ARG A 47 -21.31 -12.68 3.88
N LYS A 48 -21.83 -11.70 4.64
CA LYS A 48 -21.01 -10.74 5.40
C LYS A 48 -20.29 -11.40 6.58
N ALA A 49 -20.89 -12.41 7.20
CA ALA A 49 -20.22 -13.19 8.25
C ALA A 49 -19.08 -14.05 7.67
N ARG A 50 -19.25 -14.64 6.48
CA ARG A 50 -18.16 -15.31 5.75
C ARG A 50 -17.06 -14.32 5.38
N ALA A 51 -17.42 -13.15 4.86
CA ALA A 51 -16.46 -12.09 4.52
C ALA A 51 -15.66 -11.60 5.74
N LEU A 52 -16.32 -11.40 6.88
CA LEU A 52 -15.65 -11.05 8.14
C LEU A 52 -14.63 -12.12 8.57
N LEU A 53 -15.04 -13.39 8.58
CA LEU A 53 -14.15 -14.49 8.95
C LEU A 53 -12.97 -14.60 7.97
N GLY A 54 -13.23 -14.51 6.65
CA GLY A 54 -12.20 -14.51 5.62
C GLY A 54 -11.20 -13.35 5.77
N TYR A 55 -11.70 -12.15 6.07
CA TYR A 55 -10.86 -10.98 6.35
C TYR A 55 -9.94 -11.21 7.55
N LEU A 56 -10.48 -11.68 8.68
CA LEU A 56 -9.68 -11.94 9.89
C LEU A 56 -8.66 -13.07 9.69
N LEU A 57 -8.96 -14.07 8.87
CA LEU A 57 -8.01 -15.15 8.55
C LEU A 57 -6.83 -14.69 7.70
N LEU A 58 -7.07 -13.72 6.83
CA LEU A 58 -6.07 -13.16 5.92
C LEU A 58 -5.31 -11.98 6.52
N SER A 59 -5.77 -11.40 7.64
CA SER A 59 -5.01 -10.38 8.37
C SER A 59 -3.83 -10.99 9.13
N GLU A 60 -2.75 -10.21 9.31
CA GLU A 60 -1.53 -10.68 10.00
C GLU A 60 -1.81 -10.98 11.49
N SER A 61 -2.57 -10.12 12.17
CA SER A 61 -2.86 -10.22 13.61
C SER A 61 -4.06 -11.11 13.95
N GLY A 62 -4.98 -11.31 13.01
CA GLY A 62 -6.29 -11.89 13.29
C GLY A 62 -7.22 -10.97 14.10
N GLU A 63 -6.83 -9.73 14.38
CA GLU A 63 -7.59 -8.78 15.18
C GLU A 63 -7.82 -7.48 14.42
N GLU A 64 -9.04 -6.95 14.51
CA GLU A 64 -9.41 -5.70 13.87
C GLU A 64 -10.40 -4.86 14.68
N SER A 65 -10.36 -3.53 14.49
CA SER A 65 -11.33 -2.63 15.11
C SER A 65 -12.71 -2.75 14.47
N ARG A 66 -13.76 -2.63 15.29
CA ARG A 66 -15.15 -2.66 14.83
C ARG A 66 -15.47 -1.55 13.85
N GLU A 67 -14.85 -0.39 14.02
CA GLU A 67 -14.97 0.74 13.11
C GLU A 67 -14.42 0.40 11.72
N ARG A 68 -13.23 -0.20 11.66
CA ARG A 68 -12.62 -0.62 10.39
C ARG A 68 -13.43 -1.73 9.73
N LEU A 69 -13.96 -2.68 10.50
CA LEU A 69 -14.88 -3.70 9.99
C LEU A 69 -16.19 -3.11 9.46
N VAL A 70 -16.73 -2.07 10.11
CA VAL A 70 -17.89 -1.32 9.62
C VAL A 70 -17.58 -0.65 8.28
N GLY A 71 -16.50 0.12 8.22
CA GLY A 71 -16.11 0.82 6.98
C GLY A 71 -15.74 -0.10 5.84
N LEU A 72 -15.29 -1.33 6.13
CA LEU A 72 -14.93 -2.33 5.14
C LEU A 72 -16.15 -3.09 4.58
N LEU A 73 -17.08 -3.50 5.46
CA LEU A 73 -18.17 -4.41 5.10
C LEU A 73 -19.51 -3.69 4.90
N TRP A 74 -19.62 -2.40 5.23
CA TRP A 74 -20.85 -1.62 5.10
C TRP A 74 -20.52 -0.16 4.76
N SER A 75 -19.68 0.08 3.76
CA SER A 75 -19.17 1.43 3.43
C SER A 75 -20.26 2.40 2.99
N GLU A 76 -21.37 1.88 2.47
CA GLU A 76 -22.50 2.66 1.96
C GLU A 76 -23.66 2.78 2.96
N ALA A 77 -23.59 2.08 4.09
CA ALA A 77 -24.64 2.12 5.10
C ALA A 77 -24.40 3.24 6.11
N SER A 78 -25.48 3.78 6.70
CA SER A 78 -25.35 4.68 7.83
C SER A 78 -24.68 3.97 9.01
N GLU A 79 -23.89 4.70 9.79
CA GLU A 79 -23.07 4.14 10.85
C GLU A 79 -23.87 3.34 11.89
N GLU A 80 -25.05 3.83 12.28
CA GLU A 80 -25.94 3.12 13.21
C GLU A 80 -26.37 1.76 12.67
N LYS A 81 -26.81 1.71 11.39
CA LYS A 81 -27.22 0.47 10.72
C LYS A 81 -26.04 -0.47 10.52
N ALA A 82 -24.87 0.06 10.18
CA ALA A 82 -23.65 -0.72 10.00
C ALA A 82 -23.17 -1.35 11.33
N ARG A 83 -23.13 -0.58 12.43
CA ARG A 83 -22.78 -1.09 13.76
C ARG A 83 -23.77 -2.12 14.27
N ALA A 84 -25.07 -1.93 14.03
CA ALA A 84 -26.09 -2.93 14.36
C ALA A 84 -25.90 -4.22 13.56
N SER A 85 -25.62 -4.10 12.27
CA SER A 85 -25.33 -5.24 11.38
C SER A 85 -24.07 -5.99 11.79
N LEU A 86 -23.00 -5.27 12.18
CA LEU A 86 -21.77 -5.88 12.69
C LEU A 86 -22.02 -6.67 13.97
N ARG A 87 -22.82 -6.16 14.91
CA ARG A 87 -23.18 -6.91 16.12
C ARG A 87 -23.89 -8.22 15.78
N GLN A 88 -24.84 -8.18 14.85
CA GLN A 88 -25.56 -9.38 14.40
C GLN A 88 -24.63 -10.39 13.74
N VAL A 89 -23.74 -9.93 12.86
CA VAL A 89 -22.77 -10.79 12.16
C VAL A 89 -21.77 -11.42 13.12
N VAL A 90 -21.24 -10.66 14.09
CA VAL A 90 -20.32 -11.18 15.10
C VAL A 90 -21.00 -12.22 15.99
N HIS A 91 -22.27 -11.99 16.35
CA HIS A 91 -23.05 -12.94 17.13
C HIS A 91 -23.30 -14.24 16.34
N GLU A 92 -23.73 -14.15 15.08
CA GLU A 92 -23.91 -15.31 14.20
C GLU A 92 -22.61 -16.12 14.08
N LEU A 93 -21.48 -15.44 13.85
CA LEU A 93 -20.19 -16.11 13.70
C LEU A 93 -19.76 -16.82 14.99
N ARG A 94 -20.02 -16.20 16.15
CA ARG A 94 -19.76 -16.82 17.46
C ARG A 94 -20.60 -18.09 17.64
N GLU A 95 -21.91 -18.02 17.44
CA GLU A 95 -22.79 -19.18 17.58
C GLU A 95 -22.40 -20.32 16.63
N ALA A 96 -22.04 -20.00 15.39
CA ALA A 96 -21.61 -20.99 14.41
C ALA A 96 -20.31 -21.70 14.86
N LEU A 97 -19.33 -20.95 15.37
CA LEU A 97 -18.06 -21.51 15.85
C LEU A 97 -18.25 -22.33 17.13
N GLU A 98 -19.07 -21.87 18.07
CA GLU A 98 -19.41 -22.60 19.30
C GLU A 98 -20.14 -23.92 19.00
N ALA A 99 -21.03 -23.95 17.99
CA ALA A 99 -21.75 -25.16 17.58
C ALA A 99 -20.84 -26.30 17.08
N ILE A 100 -19.64 -25.96 16.60
CA ILE A 100 -18.61 -26.94 16.19
C ILE A 100 -17.51 -27.13 17.25
N GLY A 101 -17.68 -26.56 18.46
CA GLY A 101 -16.74 -26.69 19.57
C GLY A 101 -15.48 -25.82 19.42
N CYS A 102 -15.52 -24.77 18.61
CA CYS A 102 -14.38 -23.87 18.37
C CYS A 102 -14.60 -22.53 19.06
N SER A 103 -13.74 -22.17 20.02
CA SER A 103 -13.79 -20.89 20.73
C SER A 103 -12.75 -19.87 20.21
N ALA A 104 -12.52 -19.85 18.89
CA ALA A 104 -11.48 -19.01 18.29
C ALA A 104 -11.85 -17.51 18.22
N LEU A 105 -13.14 -17.15 18.27
CA LEU A 105 -13.58 -15.76 18.11
C LEU A 105 -13.71 -15.04 19.45
N ARG A 106 -12.92 -13.99 19.65
CA ARG A 106 -13.03 -13.04 20.76
C ARG A 106 -13.63 -11.74 20.24
N ALA A 107 -14.76 -11.30 20.80
CA ALA A 107 -15.32 -10.00 20.45
C ALA A 107 -15.44 -9.10 21.68
N GLY A 108 -14.66 -8.02 21.69
CA GLY A 108 -14.67 -6.98 22.72
C GLY A 108 -15.59 -5.81 22.34
N ARG A 109 -15.52 -4.74 23.13
CA ARG A 109 -16.32 -3.52 22.89
C ARG A 109 -15.87 -2.77 21.64
N LEU A 110 -14.55 -2.70 21.40
CA LEU A 110 -13.92 -1.96 20.31
C LEU A 110 -13.37 -2.86 19.19
N ASN A 111 -12.94 -4.08 19.50
CA ASN A 111 -12.27 -4.97 18.55
C ASN A 111 -12.96 -6.33 18.40
N VAL A 112 -12.71 -6.98 17.27
CA VAL A 112 -13.05 -8.37 16.99
C VAL A 112 -11.76 -9.09 16.62
N ALA A 113 -11.46 -10.20 17.30
CA ALA A 113 -10.25 -10.97 17.12
C ALA A 113 -10.56 -12.44 16.89
N LEU A 114 -9.76 -13.08 16.05
CA LEU A 114 -9.76 -14.50 15.76
C LEU A 114 -8.41 -15.08 16.20
N ASP A 115 -8.45 -16.13 17.01
CA ASP A 115 -7.26 -16.87 17.40
C ASP A 115 -6.73 -17.70 16.21
N LEU A 116 -5.73 -17.13 15.55
CA LEU A 116 -5.08 -17.74 14.39
C LEU A 116 -4.28 -19.01 14.73
N ALA A 117 -4.02 -19.31 16.01
CA ALA A 117 -3.40 -20.58 16.40
C ALA A 117 -4.42 -21.74 16.38
N ALA A 118 -5.70 -21.43 16.56
CA ALA A 118 -6.79 -22.41 16.57
C ALA A 118 -7.39 -22.67 15.17
N VAL A 119 -6.96 -21.93 14.15
CA VAL A 119 -7.52 -21.97 12.78
C VAL A 119 -6.42 -22.08 11.74
N VAL A 120 -6.56 -23.03 10.81
CA VAL A 120 -5.59 -23.29 9.74
C VAL A 120 -6.26 -23.02 8.39
N PRO A 121 -6.02 -21.85 7.77
CA PRO A 121 -6.52 -21.54 6.44
C PRO A 121 -5.61 -22.15 5.37
N ASP A 122 -6.20 -22.79 4.35
CA ASP A 122 -5.51 -23.37 3.18
C ASP A 122 -4.58 -22.37 2.46
N ALA A 123 -4.94 -21.08 2.45
CA ALA A 123 -4.06 -20.00 1.98
C ALA A 123 -2.69 -20.04 2.68
N ARG A 124 -2.62 -20.12 4.00
CA ARG A 124 -1.30 -20.15 4.67
C ARG A 124 -0.49 -21.38 4.28
N ASP A 125 -1.15 -22.51 4.05
CA ASP A 125 -0.48 -23.76 3.67
C ASP A 125 0.05 -23.72 2.23
N VAL A 126 -0.73 -23.21 1.27
CA VAL A 126 -0.28 -23.02 -0.13
C VAL A 126 0.96 -22.14 -0.17
N LEU A 127 0.94 -21.01 0.56
CA LEU A 127 2.06 -20.08 0.54
C LEU A 127 3.31 -20.66 1.21
N ARG A 128 3.17 -21.32 2.38
CA ARG A 128 4.29 -22.00 3.04
C ARG A 128 4.89 -23.12 2.20
N ALA A 129 4.05 -23.85 1.45
CA ALA A 129 4.54 -24.85 0.52
C ALA A 129 5.41 -24.21 -0.58
N ALA A 130 4.94 -23.11 -1.18
CA ALA A 130 5.71 -22.36 -2.18
C ALA A 130 7.04 -21.83 -1.62
N GLU A 131 7.05 -21.26 -0.41
CA GLU A 131 8.26 -20.78 0.28
C GLU A 131 9.29 -21.89 0.54
N ARG A 132 8.83 -23.15 0.68
CA ARG A 132 9.68 -24.34 0.83
C ARG A 132 10.08 -24.98 -0.51
N GLY A 133 9.68 -24.40 -1.64
CA GLY A 133 9.91 -24.98 -2.96
C GLY A 133 9.05 -26.20 -3.27
N ILE A 134 7.89 -26.34 -2.61
CA ILE A 134 6.94 -27.43 -2.81
C ILE A 134 5.72 -26.87 -3.55
N SER A 135 5.40 -27.45 -4.70
CA SER A 135 4.18 -27.12 -5.44
C SER A 135 2.94 -27.71 -4.73
N HIS A 136 2.08 -26.87 -4.19
CA HIS A 136 0.83 -27.30 -3.57
C HIS A 136 -0.18 -27.83 -4.61
N PRO A 137 -0.94 -28.91 -4.34
CA PRO A 137 -1.91 -29.47 -5.30
C PRO A 137 -2.95 -28.46 -5.83
N LEU A 138 -3.38 -27.51 -4.98
CA LEU A 138 -4.32 -26.45 -5.35
C LEU A 138 -3.86 -25.57 -6.53
N LEU A 139 -2.54 -25.45 -6.77
CA LEU A 139 -2.01 -24.71 -7.92
C LEU A 139 -2.39 -25.35 -9.27
N PHE A 140 -2.71 -26.65 -9.27
CA PHE A 140 -3.06 -27.40 -10.47
C PHE A 140 -4.55 -27.72 -10.56
N THR A 141 -5.23 -27.89 -9.43
CA THR A 141 -6.66 -28.25 -9.40
C THR A 141 -7.59 -27.04 -9.49
N THR A 142 -7.13 -25.86 -9.08
CA THR A 142 -7.96 -24.64 -9.05
C THR A 142 -7.53 -23.72 -10.19
N GLN A 143 -8.43 -23.48 -11.14
CA GLN A 143 -8.19 -22.50 -12.20
C GLN A 143 -8.05 -21.10 -11.59
N ARG A 144 -7.01 -20.35 -12.02
CA ARG A 144 -6.71 -18.99 -11.54
C ARG A 144 -6.78 -18.89 -10.01
N LEU A 145 -5.96 -19.68 -9.33
CA LEU A 145 -5.99 -19.86 -7.88
C LEU A 145 -6.13 -18.54 -7.10
N SER A 146 -5.36 -17.51 -7.47
CA SER A 146 -5.42 -16.21 -6.80
C SER A 146 -6.79 -15.53 -6.94
N GLU A 147 -7.46 -15.65 -8.09
CA GLU A 147 -8.83 -15.12 -8.30
C GLU A 147 -9.88 -15.92 -7.54
N ALA A 148 -9.62 -17.20 -7.28
CA ALA A 148 -10.52 -18.07 -6.51
C ALA A 148 -10.54 -17.73 -5.01
N LEU A 149 -9.57 -16.95 -4.49
CA LEU A 149 -9.55 -16.58 -3.08
C LEU A 149 -10.82 -15.81 -2.69
N LEU A 150 -11.57 -16.31 -1.71
CA LEU A 150 -12.87 -15.79 -1.26
C LEU A 150 -13.86 -15.59 -2.41
N GLN A 151 -13.95 -16.57 -3.33
CA GLN A 151 -14.82 -16.51 -4.51
C GLN A 151 -16.28 -16.26 -4.13
N GLY A 152 -16.93 -15.33 -4.84
CA GLY A 152 -18.34 -15.01 -4.66
C GLY A 152 -18.64 -14.11 -3.46
N LEU A 153 -17.64 -13.37 -2.97
CA LEU A 153 -17.79 -12.33 -1.92
C LEU A 153 -17.38 -10.92 -2.41
N ASP A 154 -16.96 -10.80 -3.67
CA ASP A 154 -16.44 -9.61 -4.33
C ASP A 154 -17.52 -8.57 -4.69
N ASP A 155 -18.79 -8.93 -4.66
CA ASP A 155 -19.95 -8.07 -4.90
C ASP A 155 -20.60 -7.53 -3.63
N LEU A 156 -20.04 -7.81 -2.45
CA LEU A 156 -20.69 -7.50 -1.17
C LEU A 156 -20.73 -6.01 -0.82
N ASP A 157 -19.64 -5.30 -1.08
CA ASP A 157 -19.43 -3.90 -0.69
C ASP A 157 -18.28 -3.32 -1.52
N PRO A 158 -18.32 -2.05 -1.95
CA PRO A 158 -17.23 -1.44 -2.68
C PRO A 158 -15.88 -1.48 -1.93
N ALA A 159 -15.86 -1.17 -0.63
CA ALA A 159 -14.62 -1.17 0.15
C ALA A 159 -14.06 -2.58 0.33
N PHE A 160 -14.93 -3.57 0.60
CA PHE A 160 -14.53 -4.97 0.68
C PHE A 160 -14.02 -5.50 -0.67
N ARG A 161 -14.68 -5.13 -1.78
CA ARG A 161 -14.24 -5.48 -3.14
C ARG A 161 -12.82 -4.97 -3.40
N GLY A 162 -12.55 -3.70 -3.08
CA GLY A 162 -11.23 -3.09 -3.22
C GLY A 162 -10.18 -3.83 -2.40
N TRP A 163 -10.46 -4.11 -1.12
CA TRP A 163 -9.58 -4.91 -0.28
C TRP A 163 -9.31 -6.31 -0.85
N LEU A 164 -10.35 -6.99 -1.32
CA LEU A 164 -10.25 -8.35 -1.86
C LEU A 164 -9.41 -8.37 -3.15
N MET A 165 -9.59 -7.39 -4.05
CA MET A 165 -8.76 -7.25 -5.25
C MET A 165 -7.27 -7.11 -4.90
N VAL A 166 -6.94 -6.21 -3.97
CA VAL A 166 -5.55 -6.01 -3.51
C VAL A 166 -5.00 -7.26 -2.83
N THR A 167 -5.82 -7.92 -2.02
CA THR A 167 -5.42 -9.15 -1.32
C THR A 167 -5.12 -10.27 -2.30
N ARG A 168 -5.96 -10.46 -3.32
CA ARG A 168 -5.76 -11.44 -4.40
C ARG A 168 -4.48 -11.16 -5.17
N GLN A 169 -4.23 -9.90 -5.56
CA GLN A 169 -3.01 -9.53 -6.26
C GLN A 169 -1.76 -9.72 -5.38
N GLY A 170 -1.80 -9.25 -4.13
CA GLY A 170 -0.70 -9.43 -3.20
C GLY A 170 -0.39 -10.90 -2.92
N TYR A 171 -1.41 -11.75 -2.89
CA TYR A 171 -1.27 -13.18 -2.75
C TYR A 171 -0.67 -13.83 -4.01
N HIS A 172 -1.14 -13.45 -5.19
CA HIS A 172 -0.58 -13.85 -6.48
C HIS A 172 0.92 -13.53 -6.56
N ASP A 173 1.28 -12.28 -6.32
CA ASP A 173 2.66 -11.79 -6.38
C ASP A 173 3.60 -12.53 -5.41
N ARG A 174 3.11 -12.86 -4.19
CA ARG A 174 3.88 -13.61 -3.20
C ARG A 174 4.11 -15.06 -3.64
N LEU A 175 3.09 -15.71 -4.20
CA LEU A 175 3.24 -17.06 -4.73
C LEU A 175 4.24 -17.11 -5.88
N ILE A 176 4.10 -16.22 -6.86
CA ILE A 176 5.00 -16.13 -8.01
C ILE A 176 6.45 -15.96 -7.54
N ARG A 177 6.73 -14.98 -6.67
CA ARG A 177 8.08 -14.76 -6.12
C ARG A 177 8.65 -15.97 -5.39
N ALA A 178 7.84 -16.63 -4.55
CA ALA A 178 8.28 -17.79 -3.79
C ALA A 178 8.62 -18.97 -4.72
N LEU A 179 7.74 -19.25 -5.69
CA LEU A 179 7.93 -20.31 -6.68
C LEU A 179 9.12 -20.01 -7.61
N GLU A 180 9.28 -18.77 -8.07
CA GLU A 180 10.43 -18.34 -8.87
C GLU A 180 11.75 -18.54 -8.11
N SER A 181 11.80 -18.08 -6.86
CA SER A 181 13.00 -18.21 -6.02
C SER A 181 13.39 -19.67 -5.86
N ALA A 182 12.42 -20.55 -5.59
CA ALA A 182 12.65 -21.99 -5.50
C ALA A 182 13.04 -22.62 -6.85
N MET A 183 12.44 -22.18 -7.95
CA MET A 183 12.73 -22.66 -9.31
C MET A 183 14.17 -22.32 -9.73
N ARG A 184 14.69 -21.14 -9.34
CA ARG A 184 16.05 -20.69 -9.65
C ARG A 184 17.15 -21.39 -8.83
N GLN A 185 16.80 -22.12 -7.77
CA GLN A 185 17.78 -22.85 -6.97
C GLN A 185 18.32 -24.06 -7.75
N GLU A 186 19.60 -24.03 -8.13
CA GLU A 186 20.25 -25.11 -8.88
C GLU A 186 20.35 -26.43 -8.10
N SER A 187 20.33 -26.36 -6.77
CA SER A 187 20.30 -27.55 -5.89
C SER A 187 19.00 -28.35 -5.98
N GLN A 188 17.92 -27.75 -6.53
CA GLN A 188 16.65 -28.44 -6.67
C GLN A 188 16.68 -29.44 -7.85
N PRO A 189 16.19 -30.68 -7.63
CA PRO A 189 16.01 -31.65 -8.70
C PRO A 189 15.27 -31.05 -9.90
N ARG A 190 15.72 -31.41 -11.10
CA ARG A 190 15.16 -30.90 -12.36
C ARG A 190 13.64 -31.12 -12.48
N SER A 191 13.14 -32.26 -12.02
CA SER A 191 11.71 -32.58 -11.98
C SER A 191 10.91 -31.64 -11.08
N ILE A 192 11.49 -31.19 -9.96
CA ILE A 192 10.89 -30.20 -9.06
C ILE A 192 10.88 -28.83 -9.74
N ARG A 193 12.00 -28.40 -10.34
CA ARG A 193 12.08 -27.13 -11.07
C ARG A 193 11.06 -27.05 -12.21
N LEU A 194 10.88 -28.13 -12.97
CA LEU A 194 9.85 -28.23 -14.00
C LEU A 194 8.44 -28.06 -13.41
N ARG A 195 8.12 -28.80 -12.34
CA ARG A 195 6.82 -28.72 -11.67
C ARG A 195 6.54 -27.31 -11.09
N LEU A 196 7.56 -26.63 -10.57
CA LEU A 196 7.44 -25.24 -10.11
C LEU A 196 7.19 -24.28 -11.27
N ALA A 197 7.88 -24.45 -12.40
CA ALA A 197 7.65 -23.67 -13.61
C ALA A 197 6.23 -23.86 -14.16
N GLU A 198 5.72 -25.09 -14.19
CA GLU A 198 4.33 -25.38 -14.55
C GLU A 198 3.33 -24.70 -13.60
N ALA A 199 3.60 -24.70 -12.29
CA ALA A 199 2.76 -24.02 -11.30
C ALA A 199 2.75 -22.50 -11.50
N ILE A 200 3.89 -21.90 -11.85
CA ILE A 200 3.97 -20.48 -12.21
C ILE A 200 3.12 -20.20 -13.44
N LEU A 201 3.21 -21.01 -14.50
CA LEU A 201 2.39 -20.84 -15.71
C LEU A 201 0.88 -21.02 -15.49
N LYS A 202 0.47 -21.74 -14.44
CA LYS A 202 -0.95 -21.82 -14.02
C LYS A 202 -1.44 -20.56 -13.33
N LEU A 203 -0.54 -19.80 -12.72
CA LEU A 203 -0.83 -18.51 -12.10
C LEU A 203 -0.74 -17.39 -13.13
N ASP A 204 0.36 -17.35 -13.88
CA ASP A 204 0.67 -16.37 -14.91
C ASP A 204 1.17 -17.06 -16.20
N PRO A 205 0.28 -17.24 -17.19
CA PRO A 205 0.63 -17.83 -18.48
C PRO A 205 1.67 -17.04 -19.28
N THR A 206 1.86 -15.74 -18.99
CA THR A 206 2.77 -14.85 -19.74
C THR A 206 4.18 -14.84 -19.15
N HIS A 207 4.41 -15.61 -18.09
CA HIS A 207 5.68 -15.61 -17.37
C HIS A 207 6.82 -16.27 -18.18
N GLU A 208 7.61 -15.46 -18.88
CA GLU A 208 8.62 -15.93 -19.82
C GLU A 208 9.68 -16.87 -19.22
N GLU A 209 10.16 -16.61 -18.00
CA GLU A 209 11.19 -17.47 -17.39
C GLU A 209 10.67 -18.88 -17.06
N ALA A 210 9.45 -18.98 -16.52
CA ALA A 210 8.79 -20.25 -16.29
C ALA A 210 8.50 -20.96 -17.62
N CYS A 211 8.10 -20.23 -18.67
CA CYS A 211 7.97 -20.78 -20.02
C CYS A 211 9.28 -21.40 -20.50
N ARG A 212 10.41 -20.69 -20.36
CA ARG A 212 11.74 -21.23 -20.68
C ARG A 212 12.09 -22.46 -19.85
N GLY A 213 11.72 -22.47 -18.56
CA GLY A 213 11.88 -23.62 -17.68
C GLY A 213 11.13 -24.87 -18.16
N VAL A 214 9.85 -24.71 -18.55
CA VAL A 214 9.02 -25.79 -19.09
C VAL A 214 9.54 -26.25 -20.47
N MET A 215 9.88 -25.32 -21.36
CA MET A 215 10.45 -25.63 -22.67
C MET A 215 11.74 -26.47 -22.54
N ARG A 216 12.66 -26.05 -21.67
CA ARG A 216 13.91 -26.77 -21.41
C ARG A 216 13.62 -28.15 -20.79
N GLY A 217 12.73 -28.22 -19.81
CA GLY A 217 12.29 -29.47 -19.19
C GLY A 217 11.76 -30.49 -20.21
N ASN A 218 10.90 -30.06 -21.14
CA ASN A 218 10.36 -30.91 -22.20
C ASN A 218 11.43 -31.31 -23.22
N ALA A 219 12.24 -30.36 -23.68
CA ALA A 219 13.29 -30.61 -24.67
C ALA A 219 14.35 -31.60 -24.17
N GLU A 220 14.88 -31.44 -22.95
CA GLU A 220 15.85 -32.40 -22.40
C GLU A 220 15.18 -33.69 -21.88
N SER A 221 13.85 -33.81 -21.95
CA SER A 221 13.10 -35.08 -21.81
C SER A 221 12.83 -35.76 -23.17
N GLY A 222 13.30 -35.16 -24.27
CA GLY A 222 13.10 -35.67 -25.63
C GLY A 222 11.82 -35.20 -26.32
N ASP A 223 10.99 -34.37 -25.67
CA ASP A 223 9.75 -33.84 -26.24
C ASP A 223 9.92 -32.40 -26.73
N ALA A 224 10.67 -32.24 -27.83
CA ALA A 224 10.87 -30.94 -28.47
C ALA A 224 9.54 -30.34 -28.98
N ILE A 225 8.56 -31.18 -29.33
CA ILE A 225 7.25 -30.72 -29.82
C ILE A 225 6.45 -30.07 -28.68
N ALA A 226 6.42 -30.65 -27.48
CA ALA A 226 5.81 -30.03 -26.32
C ALA A 226 6.49 -28.70 -25.96
N ALA A 227 7.82 -28.63 -26.03
CA ALA A 227 8.54 -27.38 -25.80
C ALA A 227 8.12 -26.27 -26.80
N LEU A 228 8.04 -26.60 -28.09
CA LEU A 228 7.62 -25.63 -29.11
C LEU A 228 6.14 -25.24 -28.99
N ARG A 229 5.26 -26.14 -28.51
CA ARG A 229 3.86 -25.80 -28.19
C ARG A 229 3.74 -24.79 -27.05
N THR A 230 4.57 -24.92 -26.01
CA THR A 230 4.60 -23.94 -24.90
C THR A 230 5.00 -22.56 -25.40
N TYR A 231 5.99 -22.49 -26.31
CA TYR A 231 6.41 -21.23 -26.92
C TYR A 231 5.31 -20.61 -27.81
N ASP A 232 4.66 -21.41 -28.65
CA ASP A 232 3.55 -20.94 -29.50
C ASP A 232 2.38 -20.37 -28.66
N GLN A 233 2.08 -20.99 -27.51
CA GLN A 233 1.09 -20.45 -26.56
C GLN A 233 1.52 -19.12 -25.96
N LEU A 234 2.77 -19.01 -25.50
CA LEU A 234 3.31 -17.76 -24.96
C LEU A 234 3.29 -16.65 -26.01
N TRP A 235 3.72 -16.95 -27.24
CA TRP A 235 3.73 -16.01 -28.35
C TRP A 235 2.34 -15.44 -28.60
N ARG A 236 1.33 -16.30 -28.78
CA ARG A 236 -0.04 -15.85 -29.04
C ARG A 236 -0.58 -14.99 -27.91
N LEU A 237 -0.33 -15.37 -26.66
CA LEU A 237 -0.78 -14.56 -25.52
C LEU A 237 -0.12 -13.17 -25.50
N LEU A 238 1.18 -13.07 -25.78
CA LEU A 238 1.88 -11.79 -25.80
C LEU A 238 1.47 -10.92 -27.00
N GLU A 239 1.23 -11.53 -28.15
CA GLU A 239 0.73 -10.84 -29.34
C GLU A 239 -0.72 -10.35 -29.13
N ASP A 240 -1.62 -11.23 -28.70
CA ASP A 240 -3.05 -10.94 -28.54
C ASP A 240 -3.33 -9.94 -27.39
N ASP A 241 -2.67 -10.11 -26.23
CA ASP A 241 -2.98 -9.32 -25.02
C ASP A 241 -2.08 -8.07 -24.88
N TYR A 242 -0.89 -8.04 -25.51
CA TYR A 242 0.12 -7.01 -25.26
C TYR A 242 0.80 -6.41 -26.51
N ASP A 243 0.48 -6.89 -27.72
CA ASP A 243 1.10 -6.45 -28.99
C ASP A 243 2.64 -6.46 -28.92
N THR A 244 3.21 -7.50 -28.30
CA THR A 244 4.66 -7.65 -28.12
C THR A 244 5.13 -9.06 -28.44
N GLU A 245 6.38 -9.17 -28.91
CA GLU A 245 7.03 -10.46 -29.11
C GLU A 245 7.70 -10.97 -27.82
N PRO A 246 7.93 -12.29 -27.67
CA PRO A 246 8.73 -12.86 -26.59
C PRO A 246 10.17 -12.33 -26.59
N SER A 247 10.77 -12.21 -25.40
CA SER A 247 12.12 -11.69 -25.24
C SER A 247 13.21 -12.48 -25.99
N ALA A 248 14.33 -11.81 -26.29
CA ALA A 248 15.47 -12.41 -26.98
C ALA A 248 16.01 -13.71 -26.32
N PRO A 249 16.12 -13.83 -24.98
CA PRO A 249 16.47 -15.10 -24.33
C PRO A 249 15.50 -16.25 -24.62
N THR A 250 14.21 -15.95 -24.73
CA THR A 250 13.17 -16.95 -25.06
C THR A 250 13.27 -17.37 -26.52
N GLN A 251 13.46 -16.42 -27.43
CA GLN A 251 13.68 -16.71 -28.86
C GLN A 251 14.96 -17.53 -29.10
N ALA A 252 16.06 -17.20 -28.39
CA ALA A 252 17.31 -17.95 -28.46
C ALA A 252 17.14 -19.41 -28.02
N LEU A 253 16.37 -19.66 -26.95
CA LEU A 253 16.07 -21.01 -26.50
C LEU A 253 15.30 -21.82 -27.55
N VAL A 254 14.33 -21.21 -28.24
CA VAL A 254 13.62 -21.87 -29.36
C VAL A 254 14.57 -22.24 -30.48
N ALA A 255 15.50 -21.35 -30.84
CA ALA A 255 16.51 -21.63 -31.85
C ALA A 255 17.38 -22.84 -31.43
N ASP A 256 17.82 -22.89 -30.18
CA ASP A 256 18.61 -24.00 -29.66
C ASP A 256 17.85 -25.34 -29.66
N ILE A 257 16.55 -25.33 -29.32
CA ILE A 257 15.69 -26.52 -29.39
C ILE A 257 15.49 -26.97 -30.84
N LYS A 258 15.19 -26.05 -31.76
CA LYS A 258 15.01 -26.35 -33.20
C LYS A 258 16.29 -26.90 -33.83
N LEU A 259 17.45 -26.43 -33.39
CA LEU A 259 18.77 -26.88 -33.84
C LEU A 259 19.24 -28.16 -33.14
N GLY A 260 18.44 -28.72 -32.22
CA GLY A 260 18.78 -29.95 -31.48
C GLY A 260 19.94 -29.79 -30.50
N ARG A 261 20.30 -28.55 -30.13
CA ARG A 261 21.37 -28.27 -29.15
C ARG A 261 20.93 -28.60 -27.71
N ILE A 262 19.62 -28.65 -27.48
CA ILE A 262 18.99 -29.08 -26.23
C ILE A 262 18.17 -30.32 -26.57
N GLY A 263 18.71 -31.50 -26.24
CA GLY A 263 18.11 -32.80 -26.55
C GLY A 263 18.15 -33.75 -25.35
N PRO A 264 17.57 -34.95 -25.48
CA PRO A 264 17.54 -35.93 -24.40
C PRO A 264 18.97 -36.24 -23.95
N ILE A 265 19.25 -36.01 -22.67
CA ILE A 265 20.51 -36.43 -22.06
C ILE A 265 20.54 -37.97 -22.17
N ALA A 266 21.54 -38.51 -22.87
CA ALA A 266 21.76 -39.94 -22.93
C ALA A 266 21.91 -40.45 -21.48
N THR A 267 20.92 -41.21 -21.01
CA THR A 267 20.97 -41.90 -19.73
C THR A 267 22.00 -43.02 -19.84
N GLY A 268 23.24 -42.70 -19.46
CA GLY A 268 24.33 -43.65 -19.33
C GLY A 268 24.93 -43.56 -17.93
N LEU A 269 24.50 -44.46 -17.04
CA LEU A 269 25.25 -44.97 -15.88
C LEU A 269 25.81 -43.94 -14.88
N ALA A 270 24.97 -43.51 -13.94
CA ALA A 270 25.41 -43.16 -12.58
C ALA A 270 24.22 -43.24 -11.59
N ASP A 271 23.54 -44.39 -11.55
CA ASP A 271 22.75 -44.81 -10.40
C ASP A 271 22.93 -46.32 -10.25
N ALA A 272 24.00 -46.70 -9.54
CA ALA A 272 24.10 -47.99 -8.88
C ALA A 272 24.96 -47.82 -7.61
N PRO A 273 24.66 -48.59 -6.55
CA PRO A 273 24.74 -48.14 -5.17
C PRO A 273 26.09 -48.48 -4.53
N SER A 274 26.51 -47.69 -3.55
CA SER A 274 27.54 -48.11 -2.60
C SER A 274 26.95 -49.09 -1.59
N PRO A 275 27.45 -50.35 -1.47
CA PRO A 275 27.07 -51.25 -0.40
C PRO A 275 28.13 -51.32 0.70
N GLY A 276 27.65 -51.24 1.95
CA GLY A 276 28.34 -51.66 3.18
C GLY A 276 28.61 -50.48 4.13
N ALA A 277 28.22 -50.48 5.40
CA ALA A 277 27.43 -51.41 6.18
C ALA A 277 26.99 -50.67 7.46
N ALA A 278 25.67 -50.67 7.70
CA ALA A 278 25.02 -50.93 8.97
C ALA A 278 25.68 -50.46 10.29
N ALA A 279 25.01 -49.55 11.01
CA ALA A 279 24.36 -49.81 12.30
C ALA A 279 24.11 -48.52 13.08
N ASN A 280 22.92 -48.46 13.70
CA ASN A 280 22.52 -47.63 14.84
C ASN A 280 22.07 -46.19 14.58
N ALA A 281 20.75 -46.00 14.57
CA ALA A 281 20.16 -44.96 15.42
C ALA A 281 20.41 -45.35 16.90
N PRO A 282 20.69 -44.40 17.82
CA PRO A 282 19.65 -43.46 18.27
C PRO A 282 20.17 -42.04 18.64
N ALA A 283 19.25 -41.23 19.18
CA ALA A 283 19.40 -39.91 19.82
C ALA A 283 19.42 -38.72 18.83
N ALA A 284 18.39 -37.86 18.73
CA ALA A 284 17.46 -37.38 19.75
C ALA A 284 18.16 -37.01 21.06
N ALA A 285 19.18 -36.15 20.99
CA ALA A 285 19.50 -35.12 21.99
C ALA A 285 20.86 -34.46 21.67
N MET A 286 20.84 -33.13 21.62
CA MET A 286 21.95 -32.22 21.97
C MET A 286 23.12 -32.03 21.00
N LEU A 287 23.02 -30.91 20.26
CA LEU A 287 24.03 -29.87 19.97
C LEU A 287 23.46 -29.06 18.78
N ASN A 288 22.44 -28.20 18.88
CA ASN A 288 22.23 -27.04 19.76
C ASN A 288 23.50 -26.32 20.20
N GLU A 289 24.21 -25.72 19.24
CA GLU A 289 24.98 -24.48 19.43
C GLU A 289 25.40 -23.90 18.08
N ALA A 290 24.58 -22.99 17.53
CA ALA A 290 24.92 -21.91 16.58
C ALA A 290 23.68 -21.41 15.79
N LEU A 291 22.54 -21.28 16.45
CA LEU A 291 21.44 -20.43 16.00
C LEU A 291 20.92 -19.74 17.26
N VAL A 292 21.61 -18.67 17.67
CA VAL A 292 20.97 -17.68 18.52
C VAL A 292 19.87 -17.09 17.63
N PRO A 293 18.58 -17.29 17.93
CA PRO A 293 17.54 -16.50 17.32
C PRO A 293 17.86 -15.07 17.74
N VAL A 294 18.04 -14.16 16.77
CA VAL A 294 17.85 -12.74 17.07
C VAL A 294 16.47 -12.68 17.74
N PRO A 295 16.38 -12.26 19.01
CA PRO A 295 15.08 -12.15 19.66
C PRO A 295 14.26 -11.21 18.80
N VAL A 296 13.21 -11.72 18.16
CA VAL A 296 12.14 -10.86 17.68
C VAL A 296 11.64 -10.18 18.95
N PRO A 297 11.81 -8.86 19.11
CA PRO A 297 11.32 -8.19 20.29
C PRO A 297 9.84 -8.50 20.41
N ARG A 298 9.45 -9.00 21.58
CA ARG A 298 8.06 -9.09 22.00
C ARG A 298 7.43 -7.73 21.70
N MET A 299 6.36 -7.70 20.89
CA MET A 299 5.70 -6.48 20.42
C MET A 299 5.61 -5.42 21.53
N ALA A 300 6.28 -4.30 21.34
CA ALA A 300 6.16 -3.14 22.19
C ALA A 300 4.88 -2.36 21.82
N GLY A 301 3.73 -2.84 22.29
CA GLY A 301 2.47 -2.08 22.39
C GLY A 301 1.81 -1.63 21.08
N THR A 302 0.51 -1.31 21.17
CA THR A 302 -0.23 -0.59 20.12
C THR A 302 0.52 0.71 19.78
N PRO A 303 0.74 1.06 18.49
CA PRO A 303 1.40 2.32 18.14
C PRO A 303 0.63 3.49 18.73
N ALA A 304 1.37 4.45 19.29
CA ALA A 304 0.78 5.66 19.81
C ALA A 304 0.20 6.52 18.67
N ARG A 305 -1.09 6.83 18.77
CA ARG A 305 -1.85 7.62 17.77
C ARG A 305 -2.40 8.90 18.40
N ILE A 306 -2.84 9.83 17.56
CA ILE A 306 -3.55 11.04 18.02
C ILE A 306 -5.00 10.69 18.31
N ALA A 307 -5.51 11.15 19.46
CA ALA A 307 -6.94 11.18 19.73
C ALA A 307 -7.54 12.51 19.28
N LEU A 308 -8.61 12.47 18.49
CA LEU A 308 -9.45 13.63 18.18
C LEU A 308 -10.79 13.51 18.90
N LEU A 309 -10.95 14.24 20.01
CA LEU A 309 -12.16 14.32 20.81
C LEU A 309 -13.13 15.31 20.16
N VAL A 310 -14.19 14.84 19.53
CA VAL A 310 -15.22 15.74 18.96
C VAL A 310 -16.30 15.95 20.00
N GLU A 311 -16.39 17.15 20.58
CA GLU A 311 -17.40 17.47 21.58
C GLU A 311 -18.80 17.59 20.96
N PRO A 312 -19.86 17.36 21.75
CA PRO A 312 -21.20 17.81 21.37
C PRO A 312 -21.18 19.30 21.05
N PHE A 313 -21.77 19.67 19.92
CA PHE A 313 -21.82 21.08 19.52
C PHE A 313 -22.81 21.84 20.40
N ALA A 314 -22.38 22.98 20.94
CA ALA A 314 -23.21 23.84 21.75
C ALA A 314 -24.22 24.58 20.87
N MET A 315 -25.51 24.28 21.03
CA MET A 315 -26.59 24.82 20.20
C MET A 315 -27.35 25.91 20.96
N ASN A 316 -26.89 27.15 20.83
CA ASN A 316 -27.44 28.29 21.54
C ASN A 316 -28.41 29.05 20.63
N GLY A 317 -29.70 29.00 20.94
CA GLY A 317 -30.72 29.75 20.19
C GLY A 317 -31.04 29.19 18.79
N VAL A 318 -30.75 27.91 18.54
CA VAL A 318 -31.21 27.17 17.35
C VAL A 318 -32.60 26.59 17.64
N ALA A 319 -33.53 26.73 16.70
CA ALA A 319 -34.89 26.20 16.86
C ALA A 319 -34.87 24.66 17.08
N PRO A 320 -35.73 24.10 17.95
CA PRO A 320 -35.74 22.66 18.28
C PRO A 320 -35.85 21.77 17.04
N GLU A 321 -36.65 22.18 16.08
CA GLU A 321 -36.88 21.48 14.81
C GLU A 321 -35.62 21.42 13.94
N GLN A 322 -34.62 22.28 14.17
CA GLN A 322 -33.40 22.43 13.37
C GLN A 322 -32.14 21.91 14.07
N LEU A 323 -32.24 21.44 15.32
CA LEU A 323 -31.11 20.87 16.08
C LEU A 323 -30.46 19.69 15.35
N HIS A 324 -31.26 18.91 14.60
CA HIS A 324 -30.77 17.78 13.82
C HIS A 324 -29.76 18.17 12.73
N LEU A 325 -29.81 19.41 12.23
CA LEU A 325 -28.89 19.91 11.19
C LEU A 325 -27.46 20.01 11.72
N ALA A 326 -27.28 20.64 12.88
CA ALA A 326 -25.97 20.77 13.52
C ALA A 326 -25.44 19.42 14.04
N GLN A 327 -26.33 18.51 14.46
CA GLN A 327 -25.94 17.13 14.82
C GLN A 327 -25.51 16.30 13.62
N GLY A 328 -26.18 16.45 12.47
CA GLY A 328 -25.80 15.82 11.20
C GLY A 328 -24.44 16.30 10.72
N PHE A 329 -24.22 17.63 10.72
CA PHE A 329 -22.92 18.22 10.39
C PHE A 329 -21.78 17.63 11.22
N ARG A 330 -21.98 17.51 12.53
CA ARG A 330 -20.99 16.93 13.44
C ARG A 330 -20.67 15.48 13.10
N HIS A 331 -21.69 14.66 12.78
CA HIS A 331 -21.48 13.28 12.38
C HIS A 331 -20.72 13.17 11.06
N ASP A 332 -21.06 13.99 10.07
CA ASP A 332 -20.36 13.99 8.78
C ASP A 332 -18.90 14.44 8.94
N LEU A 333 -18.63 15.38 9.86
CA LEU A 333 -17.28 15.78 10.22
C LEU A 333 -16.50 14.62 10.83
N ILE A 334 -17.08 13.89 11.78
CA ILE A 334 -16.46 12.67 12.33
C ILE A 334 -16.17 11.67 11.20
N ALA A 335 -17.15 11.39 10.33
CA ALA A 335 -16.99 10.45 9.22
C ALA A 335 -15.88 10.84 8.22
N CYS A 336 -15.67 12.14 8.00
CA CYS A 336 -14.55 12.63 7.19
C CYS A 336 -13.21 12.52 7.90
N LEU A 337 -13.15 12.82 9.20
CA LEU A 337 -11.92 12.74 10.00
C LEU A 337 -11.41 11.30 10.16
N VAL A 338 -12.32 10.32 10.25
CA VAL A 338 -11.98 8.88 10.37
C VAL A 338 -11.22 8.34 9.15
N ARG A 339 -11.33 9.02 7.99
CA ARG A 339 -10.59 8.64 6.77
C ARG A 339 -9.09 8.95 6.85
N PHE A 340 -8.66 9.76 7.82
CA PHE A 340 -7.25 10.00 8.13
C PHE A 340 -6.76 8.94 9.13
N ARG A 341 -5.83 8.08 8.69
CA ARG A 341 -5.39 6.87 9.41
C ARG A 341 -4.48 7.13 10.61
N GLU A 342 -3.98 8.35 10.72
CA GLU A 342 -3.07 8.84 11.75
C GLU A 342 -3.75 9.05 13.10
N TRP A 343 -5.07 9.18 13.08
CA TRP A 343 -5.87 9.52 14.24
C TRP A 343 -6.87 8.42 14.53
N PHE A 344 -7.36 8.40 15.75
CA PHE A 344 -8.63 7.78 16.05
C PHE A 344 -9.56 8.86 16.60
N VAL A 345 -10.76 8.93 16.03
CA VAL A 345 -11.74 9.97 16.37
C VAL A 345 -12.61 9.43 17.49
N VAL A 346 -12.75 10.20 18.57
CA VAL A 346 -13.56 9.87 19.73
C VAL A 346 -14.77 10.79 19.73
N ASP A 347 -15.94 10.17 19.65
CA ASP A 347 -17.22 10.86 19.78
C ASP A 347 -17.48 11.18 21.27
N GLY A 348 -17.14 12.40 21.68
CA GLY A 348 -17.35 12.88 23.04
C GLY A 348 -16.17 13.68 23.63
N PRO A 349 -16.38 14.33 24.79
CA PRO A 349 -15.40 15.23 25.41
C PRO A 349 -14.24 14.49 26.09
N MET A 350 -14.37 13.20 26.33
CA MET A 350 -13.39 12.39 27.05
C MET A 350 -13.20 11.03 26.38
N MET A 351 -11.98 10.51 26.48
CA MET A 351 -11.66 9.15 26.10
C MET A 351 -12.35 8.14 27.03
N PRO A 352 -12.98 7.08 26.49
CA PRO A 352 -13.47 5.98 27.31
C PRO A 352 -12.30 5.24 28.00
N PRO A 353 -12.40 4.84 29.29
CA PRO A 353 -11.32 4.17 30.01
C PRO A 353 -10.80 2.90 29.32
N ALA A 354 -11.69 2.16 28.63
CA ALA A 354 -11.33 0.99 27.85
C ALA A 354 -10.53 1.31 26.57
N ALA A 355 -10.76 2.46 25.94
CA ALA A 355 -9.98 2.94 24.79
C ALA A 355 -8.60 3.46 25.25
N GLU A 356 -8.55 4.06 26.43
CA GLU A 356 -7.33 4.59 27.06
C GLU A 356 -6.37 3.50 27.54
N THR A 357 -6.91 2.34 27.93
CA THR A 357 -6.11 1.17 28.33
C THR A 357 -5.65 0.34 27.13
N ALA A 358 -6.43 0.31 26.03
CA ALA A 358 -6.15 -0.50 24.85
C ALA A 358 -5.26 0.20 23.79
N ASN A 359 -5.28 1.54 23.76
CA ASN A 359 -4.54 2.33 22.79
C ASN A 359 -3.49 3.20 23.48
N ARG A 360 -2.28 3.21 22.93
CA ARG A 360 -1.28 4.20 23.30
C ARG A 360 -1.66 5.52 22.61
N VAL A 361 -1.67 6.63 23.33
CA VAL A 361 -2.10 7.94 22.79
C VAL A 361 -0.95 8.92 22.92
N SER A 362 -0.49 9.45 21.79
CA SER A 362 0.66 10.38 21.76
C SER A 362 0.24 11.80 22.12
N ALA A 363 -0.98 12.19 21.76
CA ALA A 363 -1.53 13.53 21.95
C ALA A 363 -3.06 13.50 21.85
N ARG A 364 -3.73 14.42 22.55
CA ARG A 364 -5.19 14.58 22.52
C ARG A 364 -5.54 15.98 22.02
N TYR A 365 -6.35 16.04 20.98
CA TYR A 365 -6.94 17.29 20.51
C TYR A 365 -8.45 17.24 20.68
N ARG A 366 -9.05 18.40 20.84
CA ARG A 366 -10.47 18.59 21.04
C ARG A 366 -11.04 19.53 20.00
N ILE A 367 -12.11 19.08 19.36
CA ILE A 367 -12.90 19.85 18.42
C ILE A 367 -14.19 20.23 19.11
N SER A 368 -14.41 21.53 19.29
CA SER A 368 -15.62 22.10 19.88
C SER A 368 -16.31 22.99 18.86
N ALA A 369 -17.63 23.15 18.97
CA ALA A 369 -18.33 24.12 18.15
C ALA A 369 -19.46 24.80 18.91
N THR A 370 -19.68 26.07 18.61
CA THR A 370 -20.84 26.83 19.07
C THR A 370 -21.66 27.27 17.87
N THR A 371 -22.92 26.87 17.84
CA THR A 371 -23.88 27.23 16.80
C THR A 371 -24.96 28.14 17.33
N TYR A 372 -25.35 29.13 16.53
CA TYR A 372 -26.48 30.02 16.80
C TYR A 372 -27.22 30.32 15.50
N GLN A 373 -28.54 30.48 15.61
CA GLN A 373 -29.39 30.79 14.46
C GLN A 373 -29.67 32.29 14.37
N VAL A 374 -29.55 32.84 13.16
CA VAL A 374 -29.89 34.23 12.85
C VAL A 374 -30.78 34.22 11.59
N GLY A 375 -32.10 34.32 11.80
CA GLY A 375 -33.08 34.21 10.72
C GLY A 375 -33.02 32.86 10.01
N GLU A 376 -32.81 32.87 8.68
CA GLU A 376 -32.66 31.67 7.85
C GLU A 376 -31.21 31.16 7.75
N ARG A 377 -30.34 31.55 8.68
CA ARG A 377 -28.94 31.15 8.69
C ARG A 377 -28.56 30.52 10.03
N ILE A 378 -27.73 29.50 9.97
CA ILE A 378 -27.03 28.94 11.13
C ILE A 378 -25.57 29.40 11.02
N SER A 379 -25.13 30.15 12.03
CA SER A 379 -23.73 30.52 12.20
C SER A 379 -23.09 29.52 13.15
N MET A 380 -21.93 29.00 12.77
CA MET A 380 -21.16 28.03 13.54
C MET A 380 -19.72 28.54 13.70
N VAL A 381 -19.21 28.49 14.92
CA VAL A 381 -17.80 28.72 15.23
C VAL A 381 -17.21 27.40 15.69
N LEU A 382 -16.32 26.83 14.91
CA LEU A 382 -15.56 25.63 15.25
C LEU A 382 -14.22 26.04 15.87
N THR A 383 -13.75 25.30 16.86
CA THR A 383 -12.43 25.47 17.47
C THR A 383 -11.73 24.13 17.63
N LEU A 384 -10.41 24.14 17.44
CA LEU A 384 -9.50 23.03 17.72
C LEU A 384 -8.57 23.46 18.85
N ALA A 385 -8.51 22.70 19.93
CA ALA A 385 -7.58 22.93 21.03
C ALA A 385 -6.82 21.64 21.39
N GLU A 386 -5.60 21.76 21.89
CA GLU A 386 -4.96 20.63 22.54
C GLU A 386 -5.58 20.41 23.93
N GLN A 387 -5.92 19.16 24.24
CA GLN A 387 -6.63 18.81 25.48
C GLN A 387 -5.79 19.06 26.73
N ASP A 388 -4.52 18.64 26.71
CA ASP A 388 -3.69 18.62 27.91
C ASP A 388 -3.21 20.04 28.31
N SER A 389 -3.00 20.92 27.32
CA SER A 389 -2.58 22.31 27.55
C SER A 389 -3.74 23.33 27.54
N GLY A 390 -4.88 22.97 26.93
CA GLY A 390 -6.00 23.88 26.70
C GLY A 390 -5.74 24.95 25.63
N ILE A 391 -4.62 24.91 24.92
CA ILE A 391 -4.23 25.91 23.93
C ILE A 391 -5.05 25.71 22.64
N PHE A 392 -5.71 26.78 22.18
CA PHE A 392 -6.38 26.80 20.87
C PHE A 392 -5.35 26.84 19.74
N VAL A 393 -5.50 25.91 18.81
CA VAL A 393 -4.62 25.72 17.65
C VAL A 393 -5.25 26.33 16.40
N TRP A 394 -6.57 26.29 16.29
CA TRP A 394 -7.29 26.78 15.12
C TRP A 394 -8.75 27.10 15.46
N SER A 395 -9.35 28.03 14.72
CA SER A 395 -10.77 28.34 14.79
C SER A 395 -11.28 28.77 13.43
N GLU A 396 -12.52 28.43 13.10
CA GLU A 396 -13.19 28.82 11.86
C GLU A 396 -14.62 29.23 12.15
N ARG A 397 -15.05 30.34 11.54
CA ARG A 397 -16.44 30.78 11.56
C ARG A 397 -17.06 30.54 10.18
N MET A 398 -18.24 29.93 10.18
CA MET A 398 -19.01 29.68 8.97
C MET A 398 -20.47 30.09 9.14
N GLU A 399 -21.08 30.53 8.05
CA GLU A 399 -22.51 30.82 7.98
C GLU A 399 -23.14 29.96 6.89
N LEU A 400 -24.17 29.22 7.27
CA LEU A 400 -24.87 28.26 6.42
C LEU A 400 -26.31 28.72 6.27
N ARG A 401 -26.78 28.84 5.02
CA ARG A 401 -28.21 29.07 4.73
C ARG A 401 -28.97 27.77 4.99
N LEU A 402 -30.21 27.89 5.47
CA LEU A 402 -31.10 26.74 5.63
C LEU A 402 -31.54 26.18 4.26
N ASP A 403 -31.76 27.05 3.27
CA ASP A 403 -31.82 26.62 1.87
C ASP A 403 -30.44 26.12 1.43
N GLY A 404 -30.39 24.98 0.74
CA GLY A 404 -29.12 24.38 0.30
C GLY A 404 -28.25 23.78 1.41
N TRP A 405 -28.73 23.70 2.67
CA TRP A 405 -27.97 23.16 3.80
C TRP A 405 -27.33 21.81 3.51
N PHE A 406 -28.07 20.89 2.89
CA PHE A 406 -27.62 19.53 2.63
C PHE A 406 -26.45 19.43 1.63
N GLU A 407 -26.38 20.34 0.68
CA GLU A 407 -25.29 20.40 -0.30
C GLU A 407 -24.10 21.17 0.29
N ALA A 408 -24.35 22.34 0.87
CA ALA A 408 -23.32 23.22 1.42
C ALA A 408 -22.55 22.56 2.59
N HIS A 409 -23.23 21.83 3.49
CA HIS A 409 -22.54 21.26 4.65
C HIS A 409 -21.51 20.19 4.26
N ARG A 410 -21.75 19.39 3.21
CA ARG A 410 -20.84 18.29 2.83
C ARG A 410 -19.49 18.81 2.38
N ASP A 411 -19.50 19.85 1.55
CA ASP A 411 -18.27 20.49 1.07
C ASP A 411 -17.55 21.25 2.19
N ILE A 412 -18.30 21.90 3.08
CA ILE A 412 -17.74 22.59 4.25
C ILE A 412 -17.10 21.60 5.22
N VAL A 413 -17.76 20.48 5.51
CA VAL A 413 -17.23 19.40 6.33
C VAL A 413 -15.93 18.85 5.76
N ARG A 414 -15.89 18.60 4.43
CA ARG A 414 -14.68 18.16 3.74
C ARG A 414 -13.54 19.16 3.92
N ARG A 415 -13.79 20.45 3.66
CA ARG A 415 -12.80 21.53 3.82
C ARG A 415 -12.29 21.64 5.25
N ILE A 416 -13.16 21.48 6.24
CA ILE A 416 -12.77 21.48 7.66
C ILE A 416 -11.89 20.28 7.99
N ALA A 417 -12.24 19.06 7.54
CA ALA A 417 -11.42 17.88 7.80
C ALA A 417 -10.00 18.03 7.22
N ILE A 418 -9.87 18.60 6.02
CA ILE A 418 -8.58 18.94 5.40
C ILE A 418 -7.83 20.00 6.24
N ALA A 419 -8.51 21.08 6.63
CA ALA A 419 -7.92 22.15 7.43
C ALA A 419 -7.41 21.62 8.77
N LEU A 420 -8.20 20.81 9.47
CA LEU A 420 -7.83 20.17 10.73
C LEU A 420 -6.59 19.28 10.55
N ASN A 421 -6.50 18.51 9.46
CA ASN A 421 -5.32 17.70 9.16
C ASN A 421 -4.04 18.53 9.09
N LEU A 422 -4.10 19.65 8.38
CA LEU A 422 -2.98 20.55 8.21
C LEU A 422 -2.61 21.25 9.52
N GLN A 423 -3.59 21.73 10.28
CA GLN A 423 -3.35 22.48 11.52
C GLN A 423 -2.77 21.61 12.63
N ILE A 424 -3.28 20.39 12.80
CA ILE A 424 -2.74 19.42 13.78
C ILE A 424 -1.29 19.08 13.42
N SER A 425 -1.03 18.79 12.14
CA SER A 425 0.31 18.46 11.66
C SER A 425 1.29 19.63 11.87
N SER A 426 0.87 20.86 11.55
CA SER A 426 1.66 22.08 11.75
C SER A 426 1.97 22.34 13.22
N ALA A 427 0.96 22.25 14.09
CA ALA A 427 1.14 22.47 15.53
C ALA A 427 2.10 21.46 16.16
N ARG A 428 2.07 20.20 15.71
CA ARG A 428 3.06 19.20 16.13
C ARG A 428 4.46 19.53 15.62
N LEU A 429 4.62 19.82 14.33
CA LEU A 429 5.92 20.18 13.75
C LEU A 429 6.58 21.38 14.44
N GLN A 430 5.79 22.39 14.84
CA GLN A 430 6.29 23.54 15.60
C GLN A 430 6.85 23.17 16.97
N ARG A 431 6.33 22.13 17.62
CA ARG A 431 6.83 21.66 18.94
C ARG A 431 8.04 20.76 18.79
N LEU A 432 8.04 19.93 17.75
CA LEU A 432 9.14 19.02 17.42
C LEU A 432 10.44 19.76 17.06
N SER A 433 10.41 21.06 16.80
CA SER A 433 11.61 21.83 16.40
C SER A 433 12.68 21.88 17.49
N VAL A 434 12.33 21.61 18.75
CA VAL A 434 13.26 21.67 19.91
C VAL A 434 13.65 20.27 20.41
N GLU A 435 12.91 19.22 20.04
CA GLU A 435 13.14 17.86 20.54
C GLU A 435 14.19 17.09 19.73
N ALA A 436 15.02 16.32 20.45
CA ALA A 436 15.98 15.40 19.86
C ALA A 436 15.25 14.18 19.28
N ASP A 437 15.64 13.73 18.09
CA ASP A 437 14.91 12.67 17.38
C ASP A 437 14.85 11.32 18.13
N VAL A 438 15.81 11.06 19.01
CA VAL A 438 15.83 9.86 19.86
C VAL A 438 14.66 9.81 20.85
N SER A 439 14.06 10.95 21.22
CA SER A 439 12.92 11.01 22.16
C SER A 439 11.55 10.90 21.48
N LEU A 440 11.50 10.95 20.14
CA LEU A 440 10.23 10.97 19.40
C LEU A 440 9.51 9.61 19.42
N GLU A 441 8.20 9.60 19.19
CA GLU A 441 7.45 8.38 18.87
C GLU A 441 7.47 8.10 17.36
N SER A 442 7.09 6.88 16.92
CA SER A 442 7.11 6.50 15.50
C SER A 442 6.31 7.44 14.60
N TYR A 443 5.20 7.99 15.12
CA TYR A 443 4.38 8.97 14.39
C TYR A 443 5.09 10.31 14.22
N ASP A 444 5.71 10.85 15.27
CA ASP A 444 6.42 12.13 15.21
C ASP A 444 7.66 12.06 14.33
N ARG A 445 8.43 10.97 14.42
CA ARG A 445 9.55 10.71 13.52
C ARG A 445 9.08 10.71 12.06
N TRP A 446 7.99 9.99 11.78
CA TRP A 446 7.43 9.92 10.44
C TRP A 446 6.89 11.27 9.95
N LEU A 447 6.21 12.04 10.80
CA LEU A 447 5.70 13.36 10.45
C LEU A 447 6.85 14.33 10.13
N ARG A 448 7.91 14.32 10.95
CA ARG A 448 9.13 15.11 10.74
C ARG A 448 9.84 14.73 9.44
N ALA A 449 10.03 13.42 9.20
CA ALA A 449 10.62 12.91 7.97
C ALA A 449 9.78 13.28 6.73
N THR A 450 8.45 13.19 6.83
CA THR A 450 7.52 13.56 5.75
C THR A 450 7.59 15.06 5.43
N ALA A 451 7.69 15.92 6.45
CA ALA A 451 7.90 17.35 6.25
C ALA A 451 9.24 17.64 5.58
N MET A 452 10.30 16.93 5.96
CA MET A 452 11.62 17.03 5.34
C MET A 452 11.59 16.69 3.85
N ILE A 453 11.00 15.56 3.45
CA ILE A 453 10.96 15.18 2.03
C ILE A 453 10.07 16.12 1.20
N ARG A 454 9.01 16.70 1.79
CA ARG A 454 8.14 17.69 1.12
C ARG A 454 8.81 19.03 0.86
N SER A 455 9.93 19.32 1.51
CA SER A 455 10.70 20.55 1.28
C SER A 455 11.55 20.53 0.01
N PHE A 456 11.69 19.38 -0.66
CA PHE A 456 12.56 19.20 -1.83
C PHE A 456 14.03 19.63 -1.59
N SER A 457 14.49 19.59 -0.33
CA SER A 457 15.85 19.95 0.09
C SER A 457 16.77 18.72 0.17
N PRO A 458 17.91 18.70 -0.56
CA PRO A 458 18.92 17.65 -0.44
C PRO A 458 19.49 17.51 0.97
N GLN A 459 19.65 18.63 1.68
CA GLN A 459 20.25 18.66 3.02
C GLN A 459 19.46 17.82 4.03
N ASN A 460 18.14 17.77 3.87
CA ASN A 460 17.25 17.02 4.75
C ASN A 460 17.02 15.57 4.29
N TRP A 461 17.47 15.20 3.08
CA TRP A 461 17.13 13.93 2.43
C TRP A 461 17.69 12.73 3.20
N ALA A 462 18.99 12.76 3.51
CA ALA A 462 19.64 11.68 4.26
C ALA A 462 19.02 11.50 5.66
N ARG A 463 18.68 12.60 6.35
CA ARG A 463 18.08 12.55 7.68
C ARG A 463 16.66 11.99 7.64
N ALA A 464 15.85 12.38 6.66
CA ALA A 464 14.51 11.82 6.49
C ALA A 464 14.53 10.30 6.29
N GLY A 465 15.46 9.80 5.47
CA GLY A 465 15.64 8.37 5.25
C GLY A 465 16.08 7.62 6.49
N GLN A 466 16.89 8.25 7.35
CA GLN A 466 17.26 7.68 8.64
C GLN A 466 16.04 7.61 9.58
N LEU A 467 15.25 8.68 9.68
CA LEU A 467 14.05 8.71 10.52
C LEU A 467 13.02 7.66 10.11
N PHE A 468 12.79 7.44 8.80
CA PHE A 468 11.89 6.37 8.37
C PHE A 468 12.43 4.96 8.70
N ARG A 469 13.74 4.74 8.59
CA ARG A 469 14.36 3.47 9.01
C ARG A 469 14.25 3.25 10.52
N GLU A 470 14.52 4.27 11.33
CA GLU A 470 14.31 4.26 12.78
C GLU A 470 12.83 3.96 13.12
N CYS A 471 11.86 4.53 12.38
CA CYS A 471 10.44 4.18 12.53
C CYS A 471 10.17 2.70 12.31
N ILE A 472 10.76 2.09 11.28
CA ILE A 472 10.59 0.67 10.94
C ILE A 472 11.28 -0.23 11.96
N GLU A 473 12.49 0.14 12.40
CA GLU A 473 13.23 -0.59 13.43
C GLU A 473 12.45 -0.63 14.75
N HIS A 474 11.85 0.50 15.14
CA HIS A 474 11.03 0.58 16.36
C HIS A 474 9.63 -0.02 16.19
N ASN A 475 9.02 0.09 15.01
CA ASN A 475 7.70 -0.43 14.71
C ASN A 475 7.63 -1.00 13.28
N PRO A 476 7.96 -2.30 13.10
CA PRO A 476 7.97 -2.93 11.79
C PRO A 476 6.61 -3.01 11.08
N ALA A 477 5.50 -2.81 11.82
CA ALA A 477 4.14 -2.80 11.28
C ALA A 477 3.65 -1.39 10.87
N PHE A 478 4.49 -0.35 11.02
CA PHE A 478 4.11 1.02 10.72
C PHE A 478 4.18 1.32 9.21
N SER A 479 3.09 1.00 8.50
CA SER A 479 2.94 1.14 7.04
C SER A 479 3.48 2.48 6.49
N SER A 480 3.15 3.60 7.14
CA SER A 480 3.51 4.94 6.65
C SER A 480 5.02 5.18 6.51
N ALA A 481 5.87 4.51 7.29
CA ALA A 481 7.32 4.64 7.16
C ALA A 481 7.85 3.94 5.90
N TYR A 482 7.28 2.78 5.53
CA TYR A 482 7.62 2.11 4.26
C TYR A 482 7.17 2.96 3.06
N SER A 483 5.98 3.57 3.12
CA SER A 483 5.53 4.55 2.12
C SER A 483 6.48 5.75 2.02
N GLY A 484 7.03 6.22 3.14
CA GLY A 484 8.03 7.29 3.17
C GLY A 484 9.33 6.91 2.45
N LEU A 485 9.89 5.74 2.74
CA LEU A 485 11.09 5.24 2.06
C LEU A 485 10.86 4.99 0.57
N ALA A 486 9.72 4.41 0.19
CA ALA A 486 9.38 4.20 -1.21
C ALA A 486 9.24 5.53 -1.97
N GLN A 487 8.63 6.56 -1.37
CA GLN A 487 8.60 7.90 -1.93
C GLN A 487 10.00 8.47 -2.13
N MET A 488 10.91 8.28 -1.17
CA MET A 488 12.29 8.73 -1.31
C MET A 488 13.01 8.05 -2.48
N GLU A 489 12.86 6.74 -2.63
CA GLU A 489 13.44 6.01 -3.77
C GLU A 489 12.83 6.48 -5.10
N ASN A 490 11.53 6.78 -5.12
CA ASN A 490 10.82 7.30 -6.30
C ASN A 490 11.28 8.70 -6.72
N SER A 491 11.81 9.54 -5.82
CA SER A 491 12.06 10.96 -6.11
C SER A 491 13.50 11.42 -5.93
N VAL A 492 14.41 10.58 -5.45
CA VAL A 492 15.80 10.97 -5.15
C VAL A 492 16.50 11.68 -6.32
N HIS A 493 16.31 11.22 -7.56
CA HIS A 493 16.88 11.83 -8.76
C HIS A 493 16.30 13.22 -9.08
N ILE A 494 15.08 13.53 -8.62
CA ILE A 494 14.47 14.86 -8.70
C ILE A 494 15.09 15.79 -7.65
N ILE A 495 15.43 15.25 -6.48
CA ILE A 495 15.97 16.02 -5.36
C ILE A 495 17.47 16.26 -5.50
N HIS A 496 18.22 15.30 -6.05
CA HIS A 496 19.67 15.33 -6.24
C HIS A 496 20.02 15.51 -7.73
N PRO A 497 20.24 16.76 -8.21
CA PRO A 497 20.55 16.99 -9.60
C PRO A 497 21.82 16.27 -10.06
N GLY A 498 21.75 15.62 -11.21
CA GLY A 498 22.82 14.78 -11.74
C GLY A 498 22.73 13.30 -11.35
N GLU A 499 21.93 12.95 -10.34
CA GLU A 499 21.54 11.56 -10.16
C GLU A 499 20.49 11.13 -11.18
N ARG A 500 20.70 9.97 -11.79
CA ARG A 500 19.75 9.36 -12.74
C ARG A 500 18.82 8.37 -12.04
N ARG A 501 17.72 8.06 -12.71
CA ARG A 501 16.88 6.91 -12.35
C ARG A 501 17.71 5.63 -12.40
N SER A 502 17.32 4.64 -11.61
CA SER A 502 18.01 3.36 -11.51
C SER A 502 16.99 2.24 -11.39
N ARG A 503 17.17 1.18 -12.18
CA ARG A 503 16.32 -0.02 -12.12
C ARG A 503 16.33 -0.67 -10.74
N ASP A 504 17.46 -0.62 -10.03
CA ASP A 504 17.56 -1.19 -8.68
C ASP A 504 16.78 -0.36 -7.66
N ARG A 505 16.80 0.98 -7.80
CA ARG A 505 15.98 1.88 -6.98
C ARG A 505 14.49 1.68 -7.24
N GLU A 506 14.09 1.61 -8.50
CA GLU A 506 12.71 1.36 -8.92
C GLU A 506 12.18 0.05 -8.32
N LYS A 507 12.97 -1.03 -8.37
CA LYS A 507 12.64 -2.32 -7.72
C LYS A 507 12.47 -2.18 -6.22
N ARG A 508 13.42 -1.55 -5.51
CA ARG A 508 13.33 -1.33 -4.06
C ARG A 508 12.11 -0.50 -3.69
N ALA A 509 11.77 0.53 -4.47
CA ALA A 509 10.60 1.35 -4.23
C ALA A 509 9.31 0.53 -4.32
N VAL A 510 9.18 -0.34 -5.34
CA VAL A 510 8.02 -1.24 -5.48
C VAL A 510 7.93 -2.23 -4.30
N GLU A 511 9.05 -2.80 -3.85
CA GLU A 511 9.08 -3.71 -2.70
C GLU A 511 8.61 -3.03 -1.41
N LEU A 512 9.15 -1.84 -1.13
CA LEU A 512 8.76 -1.03 0.03
C LEU A 512 7.28 -0.63 -0.03
N ALA A 513 6.80 -0.17 -1.20
CA ALA A 513 5.41 0.23 -1.36
C ALA A 513 4.43 -0.95 -1.25
N ARG A 514 4.79 -2.12 -1.80
CA ARG A 514 4.01 -3.36 -1.62
C ARG A 514 3.96 -3.77 -0.15
N ARG A 515 5.07 -3.62 0.60
CA ARG A 515 5.07 -3.89 2.05
C ARG A 515 4.14 -2.92 2.78
N ALA A 516 4.15 -1.64 2.44
CA ALA A 516 3.24 -0.64 3.01
C ALA A 516 1.77 -1.02 2.78
N VAL A 517 1.41 -1.37 1.53
CA VAL A 517 0.04 -1.80 1.16
C VAL A 517 -0.33 -3.13 1.83
N HIS A 518 0.60 -4.05 2.02
CA HIS A 518 0.32 -5.29 2.74
C HIS A 518 -0.01 -5.04 4.22
N LEU A 519 0.72 -4.12 4.85
CA LEU A 519 0.52 -3.73 6.25
C LEU A 519 -0.76 -2.92 6.45
N ASP A 520 -1.10 -2.03 5.53
CA ASP A 520 -2.38 -1.33 5.52
C ASP A 520 -2.92 -1.17 4.09
N PRO A 521 -3.78 -2.09 3.61
CA PRO A 521 -4.36 -2.03 2.27
C PRO A 521 -5.31 -0.84 2.06
N THR A 522 -5.69 -0.16 3.13
CA THR A 522 -6.70 0.90 3.14
C THR A 522 -6.12 2.28 3.47
N ASP A 523 -4.78 2.40 3.52
CA ASP A 523 -4.10 3.69 3.55
C ASP A 523 -3.98 4.24 2.13
N SER A 524 -4.66 5.37 1.87
CA SER A 524 -4.65 6.02 0.56
C SER A 524 -3.25 6.37 0.09
N ARG A 525 -2.32 6.72 1.00
CA ARG A 525 -0.95 7.08 0.62
C ARG A 525 -0.08 5.88 0.34
N ALA A 526 -0.31 4.75 1.02
CA ALA A 526 0.37 3.50 0.68
C ALA A 526 -0.01 3.08 -0.74
N GLN A 527 -1.30 3.19 -1.08
CA GLN A 527 -1.79 2.96 -2.45
C GLN A 527 -1.20 3.96 -3.45
N LEU A 528 -1.23 5.27 -3.16
CA LEU A 528 -0.64 6.30 -4.02
C LEU A 528 0.86 6.05 -4.26
N THR A 529 1.59 5.67 -3.22
CA THR A 529 3.03 5.38 -3.30
C THR A 529 3.30 4.14 -4.15
N LEU A 530 2.49 3.08 -4.00
CA LEU A 530 2.58 1.89 -4.85
C LEU A 530 2.32 2.23 -6.32
N GLY A 531 1.29 3.04 -6.60
CA GLY A 531 1.02 3.53 -7.94
C GLY A 531 2.23 4.27 -8.53
N TRP A 532 2.85 5.17 -7.77
CA TRP A 532 4.05 5.88 -8.23
C TRP A 532 5.24 4.96 -8.44
N SER A 533 5.50 4.01 -7.53
CA SER A 533 6.62 3.06 -7.70
C SER A 533 6.45 2.17 -8.92
N LEU A 534 5.21 1.76 -9.23
CA LEU A 534 4.89 1.01 -10.45
C LEU A 534 5.06 1.89 -11.70
N ALA A 535 4.56 3.14 -11.68
CA ALA A 535 4.71 4.08 -12.79
C ALA A 535 6.20 4.39 -13.07
N MET A 536 7.00 4.64 -12.03
CA MET A 536 8.45 4.81 -12.16
C MET A 536 9.13 3.54 -12.68
N SER A 537 8.61 2.35 -12.38
CA SER A 537 9.11 1.09 -12.95
C SER A 537 8.63 0.83 -14.39
N ASN A 538 8.00 1.80 -15.04
CA ASN A 538 7.37 1.71 -16.37
C ASN A 538 6.17 0.73 -16.44
N GLN A 539 5.55 0.43 -15.29
CA GLN A 539 4.38 -0.46 -15.16
C GLN A 539 3.09 0.34 -15.03
N HIS A 540 2.84 1.26 -15.98
CA HIS A 540 1.72 2.21 -15.93
C HIS A 540 0.34 1.56 -15.81
N ALA A 541 0.11 0.44 -16.49
CA ALA A 541 -1.17 -0.28 -16.42
C ALA A 541 -1.43 -0.84 -15.01
N GLN A 542 -0.40 -1.39 -14.36
CA GLN A 542 -0.51 -1.89 -12.98
C GLN A 542 -0.64 -0.75 -11.97
N ALA A 543 -0.07 0.42 -12.27
CA ALA A 543 -0.15 1.61 -11.42
C ALA A 543 -1.56 2.21 -11.31
N GLU A 544 -2.42 1.99 -12.31
CA GLU A 544 -3.76 2.59 -12.36
C GLU A 544 -4.67 2.10 -11.21
N VAL A 545 -4.62 0.81 -10.89
CA VAL A 545 -5.43 0.22 -9.81
C VAL A 545 -5.15 0.87 -8.44
N PRO A 546 -3.89 0.90 -7.94
CA PRO A 546 -3.60 1.56 -6.67
C PRO A 546 -3.78 3.08 -6.73
N MET A 547 -3.59 3.74 -7.87
CA MET A 547 -3.88 5.17 -8.05
C MET A 547 -5.37 5.48 -7.86
N ARG A 548 -6.25 4.73 -8.53
CA ARG A 548 -7.70 4.87 -8.37
C ARG A 548 -8.12 4.59 -6.93
N LEU A 549 -7.60 3.51 -6.35
CA LEU A 549 -7.93 3.12 -4.97
C LEU A 549 -7.47 4.18 -3.97
N ALA A 550 -6.32 4.84 -4.19
CA ALA A 550 -5.88 5.96 -3.34
C ALA A 550 -6.93 7.08 -3.29
N CYS A 551 -7.45 7.49 -4.46
CA CYS A 551 -8.52 8.49 -4.55
C CYS A 551 -9.84 8.00 -3.94
N GLU A 552 -10.22 6.74 -4.12
CA GLU A 552 -11.45 6.16 -3.54
C GLU A 552 -11.40 6.06 -2.01
N LEU A 553 -10.23 5.68 -1.46
CA LEU A 553 -10.02 5.55 -0.01
C LEU A 553 -10.09 6.91 0.69
N ASN A 554 -9.50 7.95 0.09
CA ASN A 554 -9.58 9.31 0.62
C ASN A 554 -9.86 10.33 -0.49
N PRO A 555 -11.13 10.51 -0.89
CA PRO A 555 -11.51 11.48 -1.91
C PRO A 555 -11.39 12.92 -1.42
N ASN A 556 -11.07 13.11 -0.14
CA ASN A 556 -10.95 14.41 0.51
C ASN A 556 -9.49 14.86 0.60
N ASP A 557 -8.51 14.03 0.20
CA ASP A 557 -7.10 14.42 0.22
C ASP A 557 -6.70 15.07 -1.11
N SER A 558 -6.65 16.41 -1.11
CA SER A 558 -6.27 17.18 -2.30
C SER A 558 -4.87 16.84 -2.82
N TRP A 559 -3.97 16.39 -1.93
CA TRP A 559 -2.63 15.93 -2.31
C TRP A 559 -2.68 14.62 -3.10
N THR A 560 -3.47 13.66 -2.63
CA THR A 560 -3.70 12.40 -3.36
C THR A 560 -4.32 12.67 -4.74
N LEU A 561 -5.28 13.59 -4.84
CA LEU A 561 -5.90 13.97 -6.12
C LEU A 561 -4.90 14.60 -7.10
N ILE A 562 -4.15 15.63 -6.71
CA ILE A 562 -3.19 16.30 -7.62
C ILE A 562 -2.01 15.40 -7.98
N SER A 563 -1.59 14.53 -7.06
CA SER A 563 -0.54 13.55 -7.32
C SER A 563 -1.00 12.48 -8.31
N THR A 564 -2.25 12.00 -8.18
CA THR A 564 -2.85 11.07 -9.14
C THR A 564 -3.09 11.73 -10.50
N ALA A 565 -3.47 13.01 -10.52
CA ALA A 565 -3.55 13.81 -11.74
C ALA A 565 -2.20 13.86 -12.48
N LEU A 566 -1.10 14.08 -11.74
CA LEU A 566 0.25 14.09 -12.31
C LEU A 566 0.63 12.71 -12.88
N PHE A 567 0.27 11.61 -12.22
CA PHE A 567 0.43 10.25 -12.76
C PHE A 567 -0.33 10.07 -14.08
N HIS A 568 -1.59 10.50 -14.15
CA HIS A 568 -2.39 10.40 -15.37
C HIS A 568 -1.79 11.23 -16.50
N SER A 569 -1.26 12.42 -16.18
CA SER A 569 -0.57 13.28 -17.15
C SER A 569 0.65 12.58 -17.76
N PHE A 570 1.55 12.02 -16.93
CA PHE A 570 2.71 11.27 -17.44
C PHE A 570 2.32 9.98 -18.19
N SER A 571 1.16 9.41 -17.89
CA SER A 571 0.65 8.22 -18.57
C SER A 571 -0.10 8.55 -19.87
N GLY A 572 -0.33 9.83 -20.18
CA GLY A 572 -1.02 10.32 -21.38
C GLY A 572 -2.55 10.50 -21.22
N ASN A 573 -3.11 10.31 -20.03
CA ASN A 573 -4.54 10.41 -19.75
C ASN A 573 -4.91 11.86 -19.36
N HIS A 574 -4.72 12.80 -20.27
CA HIS A 574 -4.74 14.25 -19.99
C HIS A 574 -6.08 14.78 -19.50
N ASP A 575 -7.20 14.27 -20.00
CA ASP A 575 -8.53 14.74 -19.56
C ASP A 575 -8.84 14.29 -18.13
N GLN A 576 -8.47 13.06 -17.77
CA GLN A 576 -8.58 12.57 -16.40
C GLN A 576 -7.64 13.33 -15.47
N ALA A 577 -6.41 13.61 -15.93
CA ALA A 577 -5.46 14.44 -15.20
C ALA A 577 -6.05 15.84 -14.93
N ALA A 578 -6.59 16.51 -15.95
CA ALA A 578 -7.19 17.83 -15.81
C ALA A 578 -8.39 17.84 -14.86
N GLY A 579 -9.26 16.83 -14.91
CA GLY A 579 -10.40 16.70 -14.00
C GLY A 579 -9.98 16.58 -12.53
N LEU A 580 -9.05 15.66 -12.23
CA LEU A 580 -8.52 15.47 -10.87
C LEU A 580 -7.74 16.68 -10.37
N ALA A 581 -6.99 17.33 -11.26
CA ALA A 581 -6.25 18.56 -10.97
C ALA A 581 -7.19 19.72 -10.61
N ALA A 582 -8.29 19.90 -11.34
CA ALA A 582 -9.31 20.90 -11.04
C ALA A 582 -9.99 20.60 -9.70
N GLN A 583 -10.40 19.35 -9.48
CA GLN A 583 -11.02 18.92 -8.22
C GLN A 583 -10.11 19.17 -7.01
N SER A 584 -8.81 18.89 -7.13
CA SER A 584 -7.83 19.18 -6.07
C SER A 584 -7.77 20.67 -5.72
N LEU A 585 -7.77 21.55 -6.73
CA LEU A 585 -7.75 23.00 -6.53
C LEU A 585 -9.06 23.51 -5.92
N GLU A 586 -10.22 23.04 -6.40
CA GLU A 586 -11.54 23.41 -5.86
C GLU A 586 -11.69 23.07 -4.38
N MET A 587 -11.11 21.94 -3.95
CA MET A 587 -11.15 21.50 -2.55
C MET A 587 -10.19 22.25 -1.64
N THR A 588 -9.19 22.94 -2.20
CA THR A 588 -8.10 23.55 -1.43
C THR A 588 -8.30 25.07 -1.32
N LEU A 589 -8.51 25.57 -0.09
CA LEU A 589 -8.68 27.01 0.14
C LEU A 589 -7.48 27.84 -0.30
N MET A 590 -6.28 27.32 -0.04
CA MET A 590 -5.01 27.94 -0.40
C MET A 590 -4.07 26.87 -0.97
N PRO A 591 -4.12 26.62 -2.30
CA PRO A 591 -3.22 25.67 -2.93
C PRO A 591 -1.76 26.06 -2.67
N SER A 592 -0.95 25.10 -2.22
CA SER A 592 0.48 25.36 -1.97
C SER A 592 1.23 25.61 -3.28
N LEU A 593 2.42 26.21 -3.19
CA LEU A 593 3.30 26.37 -4.35
C LEU A 593 3.53 25.03 -5.07
N THR A 594 3.68 23.93 -4.33
CA THR A 594 3.87 22.59 -4.90
C THR A 594 2.64 22.09 -5.66
N HIS A 595 1.41 22.43 -5.23
CA HIS A 595 0.21 22.10 -6.01
C HIS A 595 0.30 22.77 -7.38
N TRP A 596 0.66 24.05 -7.43
CA TRP A 596 0.90 24.76 -8.68
C TRP A 596 2.07 24.18 -9.49
N GLY A 597 3.13 23.70 -8.82
CA GLY A 597 4.24 23.02 -9.48
C GLY A 597 3.81 21.75 -10.23
N TYR A 598 2.86 20.98 -9.69
CA TYR A 598 2.28 19.84 -10.40
C TYR A 598 1.39 20.30 -11.56
N GLN A 599 0.63 21.39 -11.38
CA GLN A 599 -0.19 21.98 -12.45
C GLN A 599 0.65 22.42 -13.66
N VAL A 600 1.88 22.91 -13.47
CA VAL A 600 2.80 23.25 -14.58
C VAL A 600 3.01 22.04 -15.49
N THR A 601 3.32 20.88 -14.92
CA THR A 601 3.60 19.67 -15.71
C THR A 601 2.33 19.12 -16.35
N ILE A 602 1.20 19.18 -15.64
CA ILE A 602 -0.11 18.75 -16.15
C ILE A 602 -0.56 19.60 -17.35
N ALA A 603 -0.50 20.93 -17.22
CA ALA A 603 -0.86 21.85 -18.30
C ALA A 603 0.06 21.69 -19.51
N TYR A 604 1.37 21.57 -19.30
CA TYR A 604 2.33 21.45 -20.39
C TYR A 604 2.12 20.18 -21.21
N LEU A 605 1.94 19.03 -20.54
CA LEU A 605 1.74 17.74 -21.22
C LEU A 605 0.38 17.65 -21.91
N ARG A 606 -0.64 18.34 -21.40
CA ARG A 606 -1.93 18.53 -22.09
C ARG A 606 -1.81 19.41 -23.35
N GLY A 607 -0.71 20.15 -23.50
CA GLY A 607 -0.46 21.04 -24.62
C GLY A 607 -0.87 22.50 -24.39
N ASP A 608 -1.28 22.87 -23.17
CA ASP A 608 -1.72 24.21 -22.82
C ASP A 608 -0.54 25.05 -22.31
N ASP A 609 0.19 25.66 -23.26
CA ASP A 609 1.37 26.47 -22.96
C ASP A 609 0.99 27.75 -22.16
N ALA A 610 -0.22 28.29 -22.33
CA ALA A 610 -0.67 29.49 -21.60
C ALA A 610 -0.96 29.17 -20.13
N ALA A 611 -1.72 28.10 -19.86
CA ALA A 611 -1.97 27.64 -18.49
C ALA A 611 -0.68 27.18 -17.80
N THR A 612 0.29 26.65 -18.56
CA THR A 612 1.63 26.34 -18.03
C THR A 612 2.31 27.58 -17.45
N LEU A 613 2.29 28.70 -18.16
CA LEU A 613 2.89 29.96 -17.69
C LEU A 613 2.18 30.51 -16.45
N GLU A 614 0.85 30.50 -16.44
CA GLU A 614 0.05 30.91 -15.28
C GLU A 614 0.39 30.05 -14.05
N ALA A 615 0.46 28.73 -14.23
CA ALA A 615 0.84 27.81 -13.17
C ALA A 615 2.28 28.06 -12.69
N CYS A 616 3.23 28.37 -13.59
CA CYS A 616 4.60 28.73 -13.23
C CYS A 616 4.65 30.00 -12.37
N ASP A 617 3.85 31.02 -12.70
CA ASP A 617 3.82 32.27 -11.93
C ASP A 617 3.33 32.02 -10.49
N ARG A 618 2.34 31.14 -10.32
CA ARG A 618 1.80 30.76 -9.01
C ARG A 618 2.71 29.78 -8.25
N ALA A 619 3.39 28.87 -8.95
CA ALA A 619 4.30 27.89 -8.36
C ALA A 619 5.64 28.50 -7.94
N GLN A 620 6.04 29.58 -8.60
CA GLN A 620 7.39 30.12 -8.54
C GLN A 620 8.42 29.02 -8.85
N ASP A 621 9.59 29.02 -8.19
CA ASP A 621 10.64 28.01 -8.39
C ASP A 621 10.63 26.94 -7.28
N VAL A 622 9.45 26.62 -6.72
CA VAL A 622 9.33 25.63 -5.63
C VAL A 622 9.89 24.25 -6.03
N ILE A 623 9.79 23.88 -7.31
CA ILE A 623 10.48 22.72 -7.89
C ILE A 623 11.52 23.25 -8.87
N ARG A 624 12.77 22.80 -8.72
CA ARG A 624 13.93 23.32 -9.47
C ARG A 624 13.83 23.20 -10.99
N THR A 625 12.99 22.29 -11.49
CA THR A 625 12.79 22.05 -12.92
C THR A 625 11.79 22.99 -13.57
N LEU A 626 10.97 23.73 -12.79
CA LEU A 626 9.91 24.59 -13.32
C LEU A 626 10.39 25.67 -14.31
N PRO A 627 11.55 26.32 -14.12
CA PRO A 627 12.06 27.27 -15.11
C PRO A 627 12.35 26.63 -16.48
N ALA A 628 12.65 25.33 -16.55
CA ALA A 628 12.82 24.64 -17.82
C ALA A 628 11.49 24.37 -18.53
N TRP A 629 10.45 23.95 -17.78
CA TRP A 629 9.08 23.83 -18.32
C TRP A 629 8.57 25.18 -18.83
N ARG A 630 8.82 26.26 -18.08
CA ARG A 630 8.51 27.63 -18.50
C ARG A 630 9.25 28.02 -19.77
N ALA A 631 10.55 27.73 -19.86
CA ALA A 631 11.36 28.00 -21.04
C ALA A 631 10.79 27.30 -22.29
N ALA A 632 10.44 26.01 -22.15
CA ALA A 632 9.86 25.23 -23.23
C ALA A 632 8.48 25.77 -23.67
N ALA A 633 7.63 26.20 -22.74
CA ALA A 633 6.33 26.81 -23.05
C ALA A 633 6.48 28.18 -23.74
N LEU A 634 7.39 29.03 -23.25
CA LEU A 634 7.68 30.34 -23.84
C LEU A 634 8.21 30.22 -25.28
N ALA A 635 9.12 29.27 -25.53
CA ALA A 635 9.67 29.03 -26.86
C ALA A 635 8.58 28.62 -27.85
N ARG A 636 7.63 27.77 -27.42
CA ARG A 636 6.48 27.34 -28.23
C ARG A 636 5.48 28.45 -28.53
N LEU A 637 5.38 29.44 -27.65
CA LEU A 637 4.59 30.66 -27.86
C LEU A 637 5.35 31.73 -28.67
N GLY A 638 6.57 31.45 -29.13
CA GLY A 638 7.40 32.39 -29.89
C GLY A 638 8.07 33.48 -29.04
N ARG A 639 8.00 33.38 -27.71
CA ARG A 639 8.60 34.34 -26.75
C ARG A 639 10.07 33.97 -26.48
N THR A 640 10.89 34.03 -27.50
CA THR A 640 12.26 33.46 -27.52
C THR A 640 13.21 34.09 -26.50
N GLU A 641 13.18 35.41 -26.32
CA GLU A 641 14.05 36.09 -25.35
C GLU A 641 13.72 35.68 -23.91
N GLU A 642 12.43 35.65 -23.56
CA GLU A 642 11.97 35.20 -22.24
C GLU A 642 12.24 33.71 -22.02
N ALA A 643 12.15 32.89 -23.07
CA ALA A 643 12.49 31.47 -23.02
C ALA A 643 13.97 31.29 -22.66
N ALA A 644 14.88 32.03 -23.30
CA ALA A 644 16.31 31.99 -23.00
C ALA A 644 16.62 32.46 -21.57
N GLN A 645 15.96 33.51 -21.08
CA GLN A 645 16.11 33.96 -19.69
C GLN A 645 15.65 32.88 -18.69
N SER A 646 14.54 32.20 -18.97
CA SER A 646 14.03 31.11 -18.13
C SER A 646 14.94 29.87 -18.18
N ALA A 647 15.54 29.58 -19.35
CA ALA A 647 16.53 28.51 -19.52
C ALA A 647 17.81 28.80 -18.72
N GLU A 648 18.32 30.03 -18.74
CA GLU A 648 19.49 30.42 -17.95
C GLU A 648 19.20 30.30 -16.44
N ARG A 649 17.99 30.71 -16.01
CA ARG A 649 17.53 30.55 -14.62
C ARG A 649 17.52 29.08 -14.19
N PHE A 650 17.05 28.17 -15.06
CA PHE A 650 17.15 26.73 -14.83
C PHE A 650 18.60 26.27 -14.66
N LEU A 651 19.48 26.58 -15.61
CA LEU A 651 20.89 26.16 -15.56
C LEU A 651 21.60 26.67 -14.30
N ARG A 652 21.38 27.94 -13.94
CA ARG A 652 21.96 28.55 -12.74
C ARG A 652 21.49 27.84 -11.46
N GLY A 653 20.18 27.57 -11.35
CA GLY A 653 19.60 26.90 -10.19
C GLY A 653 20.08 25.45 -10.02
N VAL A 654 20.16 24.70 -11.12
CA VAL A 654 20.63 23.32 -11.11
C VAL A 654 22.13 23.25 -10.81
N ARG A 655 22.95 24.08 -11.47
CA ARG A 655 24.41 24.13 -11.26
C ARG A 655 24.79 24.43 -9.82
N ALA A 656 24.05 25.33 -9.15
CA ALA A 656 24.29 25.70 -7.76
C ALA A 656 24.02 24.57 -6.75
N SER A 657 23.29 23.52 -7.15
CA SER A 657 22.90 22.41 -6.29
C SER A 657 23.20 21.04 -6.90
N TRP A 658 24.12 21.00 -7.87
CA TRP A 658 24.52 19.77 -8.53
C TRP A 658 25.11 18.78 -7.53
N PHE A 659 24.58 17.55 -7.54
CA PHE A 659 24.90 16.53 -6.56
C PHE A 659 25.94 15.52 -7.06
N ALA A 660 25.94 15.21 -8.37
CA ALA A 660 26.88 14.23 -8.92
C ALA A 660 28.34 14.72 -8.84
N GLU A 661 29.28 13.79 -8.69
CA GLU A 661 30.71 14.08 -8.49
C GLU A 661 31.36 14.82 -9.67
N THR A 662 30.91 14.55 -10.89
CA THR A 662 31.38 15.26 -12.09
C THR A 662 30.66 16.59 -12.23
N GLY A 663 31.42 17.69 -12.34
CA GLY A 663 30.87 19.03 -12.53
C GLY A 663 29.94 19.12 -13.76
N PRO A 664 28.82 19.85 -13.70
CA PRO A 664 27.79 19.75 -14.73
C PRO A 664 28.13 20.55 -15.99
N GLY A 665 28.24 19.86 -17.13
CA GLY A 665 28.00 20.47 -18.43
C GLY A 665 26.53 20.85 -18.61
N GLU A 666 26.23 21.75 -19.54
CA GLU A 666 24.84 22.06 -19.88
C GLU A 666 24.09 20.85 -20.44
N GLU A 667 24.78 20.04 -21.24
CA GLU A 667 24.27 18.75 -21.74
C GLU A 667 23.89 17.81 -20.61
N ASP A 668 24.68 17.72 -19.53
CA ASP A 668 24.37 16.85 -18.39
C ASP A 668 23.11 17.30 -17.66
N MET A 669 22.94 18.61 -17.45
CA MET A 669 21.76 19.17 -16.78
C MET A 669 20.49 18.99 -17.61
N VAL A 670 20.58 19.20 -18.93
CA VAL A 670 19.45 19.00 -19.84
C VAL A 670 19.10 17.52 -19.96
N ARG A 671 20.11 16.66 -20.06
CA ARG A 671 19.90 15.21 -20.12
C ARG A 671 19.30 14.67 -18.84
N TRP A 672 19.74 15.17 -17.68
CA TRP A 672 19.10 14.90 -16.39
C TRP A 672 17.62 15.30 -16.44
N LEU A 673 17.30 16.55 -16.78
CA LEU A 673 15.92 17.06 -16.87
C LEU A 673 15.00 16.18 -17.73
N LEU A 674 15.44 15.85 -18.96
CA LEU A 674 14.63 15.09 -19.92
C LEU A 674 14.32 13.65 -19.47
N HIS A 675 15.02 13.14 -18.47
CA HIS A 675 14.92 11.76 -17.99
C HIS A 675 14.45 11.65 -16.53
N LEU A 676 14.10 12.79 -15.89
CA LEU A 676 13.58 12.81 -14.53
C LEU A 676 12.24 12.10 -14.38
N TYR A 677 11.34 12.30 -15.34
CA TYR A 677 9.95 11.89 -15.21
C TYR A 677 9.59 10.74 -16.16
N PRO A 678 8.67 9.84 -15.78
CA PRO A 678 8.27 8.69 -16.60
C PRO A 678 7.24 9.10 -17.67
N ILE A 679 7.59 10.06 -18.55
CA ILE A 679 6.71 10.49 -19.65
C ILE A 679 6.54 9.30 -20.61
N ARG A 680 5.33 8.72 -20.65
CA ARG A 680 5.04 7.49 -21.38
C ARG A 680 5.06 7.69 -22.89
N ARG A 681 4.46 8.77 -23.40
CA ARG A 681 4.32 9.01 -24.84
C ARG A 681 5.57 9.68 -25.40
N ALA A 682 6.15 9.06 -26.44
CA ALA A 682 7.34 9.58 -27.11
C ALA A 682 7.10 10.97 -27.74
N GLU A 683 5.88 11.24 -28.22
CA GLU A 683 5.48 12.53 -28.79
C GLU A 683 5.54 13.66 -27.76
N GLU A 684 5.04 13.41 -26.55
CA GLU A 684 5.03 14.39 -25.45
C GLU A 684 6.44 14.64 -24.91
N TRP A 685 7.25 13.58 -24.82
CA TRP A 685 8.67 13.71 -24.49
C TRP A 685 9.44 14.51 -25.57
N THR A 686 9.14 14.25 -26.85
CA THR A 686 9.74 14.97 -27.99
C THR A 686 9.33 16.44 -27.98
N ARG A 687 8.06 16.73 -27.67
CA ARG A 687 7.56 18.10 -27.48
C ARG A 687 8.35 18.85 -26.42
N LEU A 688 8.64 18.22 -25.28
CA LEU A 688 9.48 18.80 -24.23
C LEU A 688 10.91 19.05 -24.73
N ARG A 689 11.55 18.03 -25.32
CA ARG A 689 12.91 18.15 -25.89
C ARG A 689 13.01 19.30 -26.88
N ASP A 690 12.07 19.40 -27.82
CA ASP A 690 12.12 20.41 -28.88
C ASP A 690 11.84 21.81 -28.32
N GLY A 691 10.95 21.94 -27.33
CA GLY A 691 10.74 23.21 -26.62
C GLY A 691 11.98 23.67 -25.85
N ILE A 692 12.69 22.74 -25.20
CA ILE A 692 13.97 23.01 -24.52
C ILE A 692 15.06 23.42 -25.53
N ALA A 693 15.13 22.72 -26.66
CA ALA A 693 16.05 23.06 -27.75
C ALA A 693 15.78 24.47 -28.31
N ALA A 694 14.50 24.80 -28.54
CA ALA A 694 14.07 26.11 -29.02
C ALA A 694 14.32 27.24 -28.01
N ALA A 695 14.43 26.92 -26.71
CA ALA A 695 14.86 27.85 -25.67
C ALA A 695 16.39 28.03 -25.59
N GLY A 696 17.17 27.38 -26.47
CA GLY A 696 18.62 27.53 -26.58
C GLY A 696 19.45 26.52 -25.78
N LEU A 697 18.83 25.46 -25.24
CA LEU A 697 19.52 24.45 -24.44
C LEU A 697 19.94 23.22 -25.27
N PRO A 698 21.11 22.61 -24.99
CA PRO A 698 21.62 21.50 -25.79
C PRO A 698 20.89 20.19 -25.49
N THR A 699 20.19 19.65 -26.49
CA THR A 699 19.41 18.40 -26.39
C THR A 699 19.96 17.26 -27.26
N ALA A 700 21.10 17.48 -27.90
CA ALA A 700 21.71 16.50 -28.81
C ALA A 700 22.00 15.17 -28.09
N GLY A 701 21.67 14.05 -28.75
CA GLY A 701 21.93 12.70 -28.23
C GLY A 701 20.96 12.21 -27.15
N ALA A 702 20.01 13.02 -26.69
CA ALA A 702 18.93 12.55 -25.80
C ALA A 702 17.90 11.72 -26.61
N ARG A 703 17.54 10.54 -26.09
CA ARG A 703 16.52 9.66 -26.67
C ARG A 703 15.48 9.31 -25.63
N HIS A 704 14.21 9.20 -26.05
CA HIS A 704 13.14 8.78 -25.16
C HIS A 704 13.47 7.42 -24.54
N ASN A 705 13.27 7.28 -23.23
CA ASN A 705 13.58 6.09 -22.42
C ASN A 705 15.08 5.70 -22.32
N ASP A 706 16.02 6.58 -22.66
CA ASP A 706 17.48 6.37 -22.52
C ASP A 706 18.03 7.12 -21.29
N TRP A 707 17.50 6.77 -20.12
CA TRP A 707 17.73 7.47 -18.85
C TRP A 707 18.94 6.99 -18.05
#